data_AF-A0A3S0F8M7-F1
#
_entry.id   AF-A0A3S0F8M7-F1
#
_cell.length_a   1.000
_cell.length_b   1.000
_cell.length_c   1.000
_cell.angle_alpha   90.00
_cell.angle_beta   90.00
_cell.angle_gamma   90.00
#
_symmetry.space_group_name_H-M   'P 1'
#
loop_
_entity.id
_entity.type
_entity.pdbx_description
1 polymer ?
#
loop_
_entity_poly.entity_id
_entity_poly.type
_entity_poly.pdbx_seq_one_letter_code
_entity_poly.pdbx_strand_id
1 'polypeptide(L)'
;MSLKAFLPLAVALCLAGCQRAQNAPAALPAASAPQDAGATAKLRTDADALLALHRQIIVLMDGEAALPAVQRREVQALGQQLFHEVLQRQQALADAALKPDALEATTALMTRIESEPSWFDADRLAFKEVLEQLATGLKASQTLDGIKLARRAQDDIDTLAEVQKAYEQELKEVFGGFAKRGIELKRERWSDYTAKLRALHTREAVMKQHGAQLPAAADLAPEVPASAASGAMRGVAAKEREVFGDKLPPKTVLLTFDDGPHARYTDEILDILKRYQAPAVFFQLGQNLGKVGADGQPVPGNGSAVARRVLAAGHQLANHSFTHGLMSKFELVKVKEEAANTEALLDAAGRNGDALFRFPYGARNDGALSTIEALKLRSMMWNVDSLDWSDPIPKSIAARVLSELEKQQRGIVLFHDIHARTVQALPLVLDQLAADGWRFASWKDGQFVVAGAPPAPPPPAPGELYRESHALVIGINSYTAWPKLSHAVRDAQAVREALVNRFGFKPDNVTLLTDAEATRANILKAMNDRFGDTKRVKRDDRVFVFFAGHGSTRKLPSGREVGYIVPVDAGLNDLQADAIAMPQLQEVAEAITAKHALFVIDACYSGLGLTRAGSPAADSNFARTNARRIGRQMMTAGGADQQVADDGPGGHSVFTWTLLQALSGKADLNGDGLITATELAAYVAPAVASIARQTPAFGSLPGSEGGEFVFELPQAAEPALSGAVAQLDDKASQLAARIDEASNASRQAAPGAPGAASAVQVTIKGLDGKDQALAAPTTRVDPGARVAAQRASDRGLQLYRERRYDEAEAAFKEALQLQPKFALAANNLGFVLYRRAKFAEAATWFEKAVEMDASRSLAWLNLGDARLQAGDDARAMAAYKTFIELAPRHARAAEVQAWIANPSDATRPRAL
;
A
#
# COMPACT_ATOMS: atom_id res chain seq x y z
N MET A 1 -6.84 55.26 35.26
CA MET A 1 -8.22 55.83 35.23
C MET A 1 -8.82 55.56 33.84
N SER A 2 -10.14 55.76 33.73
CA SER A 2 -10.98 56.03 32.54
C SER A 2 -10.34 56.43 31.20
N LEU A 3 -10.99 56.27 30.03
CA LEU A 3 -12.09 55.39 29.55
C LEU A 3 -12.32 55.70 28.04
N LYS A 4 -13.01 54.79 27.31
CA LYS A 4 -13.83 55.02 26.09
C LYS A 4 -13.36 56.03 25.01
N ALA A 5 -13.03 55.43 23.87
CA ALA A 5 -13.38 55.79 22.48
C ALA A 5 -14.49 56.85 22.22
N PHE A 6 -14.41 57.48 21.04
CA PHE A 6 -15.53 58.14 20.35
C PHE A 6 -15.60 57.80 18.85
N LEU A 7 -16.84 57.76 18.35
CA LEU A 7 -17.30 57.65 16.95
C LEU A 7 -17.58 59.12 16.44
N PRO A 8 -18.44 59.47 15.45
CA PRO A 8 -19.19 58.72 14.40
C PRO A 8 -19.21 59.43 12.99
N LEU A 9 -20.23 59.07 12.16
CA LEU A 9 -20.87 59.72 10.99
C LEU A 9 -20.54 59.17 9.57
N ALA A 10 -21.46 59.16 8.59
CA ALA A 10 -22.94 58.99 8.54
C ALA A 10 -23.47 59.09 7.07
N VAL A 11 -24.81 58.91 6.90
CA VAL A 11 -25.69 59.39 5.79
C VAL A 11 -25.73 58.51 4.51
N ALA A 12 -26.86 58.29 3.79
CA ALA A 12 -28.31 58.12 4.11
C ALA A 12 -29.11 57.73 2.82
N LEU A 13 -30.46 57.71 2.92
CA LEU A 13 -31.52 57.58 1.90
C LEU A 13 -31.94 56.16 1.43
N CYS A 14 -33.20 55.90 0.99
CA CYS A 14 -34.55 56.27 1.49
C CYS A 14 -35.67 55.77 0.52
N LEU A 15 -36.88 55.44 1.04
CA LEU A 15 -38.25 55.78 0.55
C LEU A 15 -39.32 54.76 1.06
N ALA A 16 -40.62 55.05 0.88
CA ALA A 16 -41.74 54.40 1.61
C ALA A 16 -43.09 54.32 0.83
N GLY A 17 -44.07 53.51 1.29
CA GLY A 17 -45.45 53.49 0.73
C GLY A 17 -46.50 52.55 1.36
N CYS A 18 -47.57 53.15 1.92
CA CYS A 18 -49.00 52.74 2.03
C CYS A 18 -49.56 51.32 2.37
N GLN A 19 -50.18 51.24 3.56
CA GLN A 19 -51.61 50.91 3.87
C GLN A 19 -52.30 49.53 3.62
N ARG A 20 -53.09 49.14 4.66
CA ARG A 20 -54.31 48.27 4.69
C ARG A 20 -54.13 46.74 4.46
N ALA A 21 -54.91 45.86 5.11
CA ALA A 21 -55.95 46.01 6.15
C ALA A 21 -55.95 44.82 7.13
N GLN A 22 -56.62 44.97 8.29
CA GLN A 22 -56.75 43.94 9.34
C GLN A 22 -58.02 43.11 9.18
N ASN A 23 -57.96 41.84 9.59
CA ASN A 23 -59.10 41.07 10.09
C ASN A 23 -58.56 40.02 11.09
N ALA A 24 -59.23 39.81 12.22
CA ALA A 24 -58.83 38.89 13.27
C ALA A 24 -59.95 37.90 13.59
N PRO A 25 -59.61 36.62 13.88
CA PRO A 25 -60.52 35.76 14.63
C PRO A 25 -59.86 34.94 15.76
N ALA A 26 -60.63 34.76 16.83
CA ALA A 26 -60.65 33.64 17.78
C ALA A 26 -59.36 33.21 18.54
N ALA A 27 -59.55 32.82 19.81
CA ALA A 27 -58.49 32.30 20.69
C ALA A 27 -58.50 30.76 20.78
N LEU A 28 -57.31 30.16 20.73
CA LEU A 28 -56.99 28.76 21.03
C LEU A 28 -55.52 28.69 21.52
N PRO A 29 -55.08 27.63 22.21
CA PRO A 29 -55.53 27.22 23.53
C PRO A 29 -54.36 27.27 24.56
N ALA A 30 -54.53 26.72 25.75
CA ALA A 30 -53.48 26.69 26.78
C ALA A 30 -52.23 25.89 26.34
N ALA A 31 -51.06 26.35 26.78
CA ALA A 31 -49.78 25.73 26.41
C ALA A 31 -49.66 24.29 26.94
N SER A 32 -49.40 23.35 26.03
CA SER A 32 -48.94 22.00 26.34
C SER A 32 -47.54 22.04 26.96
N ALA A 33 -47.27 21.15 27.91
CA ALA A 33 -45.92 20.95 28.45
C ALA A 33 -44.93 20.55 27.32
N PRO A 34 -43.64 20.92 27.43
CA PRO A 34 -42.67 20.74 26.35
C PRO A 34 -42.41 19.26 26.04
N GLN A 35 -42.65 18.87 24.78
CA GLN A 35 -42.49 17.48 24.33
C GLN A 35 -41.00 17.05 24.32
N ASP A 36 -40.09 17.96 23.97
CA ASP A 36 -38.64 17.74 23.93
C ASP A 36 -38.01 17.32 25.26
N ALA A 37 -38.61 17.68 26.40
CA ALA A 37 -38.10 17.27 27.71
C ALA A 37 -38.11 15.73 27.86
N GLY A 38 -39.14 15.07 27.34
CA GLY A 38 -39.25 13.60 27.33
C GLY A 38 -38.29 12.94 26.35
N ALA A 39 -38.17 13.48 25.14
CA ALA A 39 -37.24 12.98 24.11
C ALA A 39 -35.78 13.10 24.58
N THR A 40 -35.41 14.26 25.13
CA THR A 40 -34.06 14.54 25.66
C THR A 40 -33.73 13.62 26.84
N ALA A 41 -34.65 13.43 27.78
CA ALA A 41 -34.48 12.50 28.90
C ALA A 41 -34.33 11.04 28.44
N LYS A 42 -35.05 10.64 27.37
CA LYS A 42 -34.93 9.29 26.81
C LYS A 42 -33.58 9.09 26.12
N LEU A 43 -33.20 9.94 25.15
CA LEU A 43 -31.91 9.81 24.45
C LEU A 43 -30.73 9.83 25.44
N ARG A 44 -30.82 10.65 26.50
CA ARG A 44 -29.89 10.62 27.63
C ARG A 44 -29.80 9.25 28.30
N THR A 45 -30.94 8.65 28.65
CA THR A 45 -31.00 7.36 29.36
C THR A 45 -30.47 6.21 28.49
N ASP A 46 -30.85 6.19 27.21
CA ASP A 46 -30.40 5.19 26.25
C ASP A 46 -28.88 5.32 25.99
N ALA A 47 -28.36 6.54 25.94
CA ALA A 47 -26.92 6.82 25.83
C ALA A 47 -26.12 6.41 27.09
N ASP A 48 -26.62 6.71 28.29
CA ASP A 48 -25.98 6.27 29.55
C ASP A 48 -25.95 4.73 29.64
N ALA A 49 -26.98 4.03 29.15
CA ALA A 49 -27.01 2.57 29.09
C ALA A 49 -26.05 1.98 28.05
N LEU A 50 -25.95 2.58 26.86
CA LEU A 50 -24.97 2.20 25.83
C LEU A 50 -23.52 2.33 26.36
N LEU A 51 -23.20 3.44 27.03
CA LEU A 51 -21.89 3.65 27.63
C LEU A 51 -21.59 2.66 28.77
N ALA A 52 -22.59 2.30 29.59
CA ALA A 52 -22.43 1.31 30.64
C ALA A 52 -22.01 -0.07 30.08
N LEU A 53 -22.62 -0.51 28.97
CA LEU A 53 -22.26 -1.75 28.28
C LEU A 53 -20.87 -1.66 27.65
N HIS A 54 -20.53 -0.55 27.00
CA HIS A 54 -19.20 -0.34 26.42
C HIS A 54 -18.09 -0.46 27.49
N ARG A 55 -18.28 0.18 28.66
CA ARG A 55 -17.37 0.05 29.82
C ARG A 55 -17.29 -1.39 30.35
N GLN A 56 -18.41 -2.11 30.39
CA GLN A 56 -18.44 -3.52 30.82
C GLN A 56 -17.63 -4.42 29.87
N ILE A 57 -17.72 -4.22 28.55
CA ILE A 57 -16.91 -4.97 27.56
C ILE A 57 -15.41 -4.71 27.78
N ILE A 58 -15.00 -3.46 27.98
CA ILE A 58 -13.58 -3.12 28.26
C ILE A 58 -13.08 -3.86 29.51
N VAL A 59 -13.83 -3.84 30.61
CA VAL A 59 -13.47 -4.52 31.86
C VAL A 59 -13.53 -6.06 31.72
N LEU A 60 -14.40 -6.58 30.86
CA LEU A 60 -14.51 -8.02 30.59
C LEU A 60 -13.29 -8.56 29.84
N MET A 61 -12.82 -7.84 28.80
CA MET A 61 -11.75 -8.29 27.90
C MET A 61 -10.30 -7.97 28.36
N ASP A 62 -10.10 -6.99 29.25
CA ASP A 62 -8.77 -6.56 29.75
C ASP A 62 -7.91 -7.71 30.31
N GLY A 63 -6.87 -8.14 29.57
CA GLY A 63 -5.99 -9.24 29.96
C GLY A 63 -6.60 -10.65 29.83
N GLU A 64 -7.66 -10.81 29.04
CA GLU A 64 -8.32 -12.10 28.73
C GLU A 64 -7.34 -13.21 28.30
N ALA A 65 -6.26 -12.85 27.59
CA ALA A 65 -5.29 -13.80 27.06
C ALA A 65 -4.49 -14.56 28.14
N ALA A 66 -4.51 -14.09 29.39
CA ALA A 66 -3.92 -14.76 30.55
C ALA A 66 -4.85 -15.81 31.19
N LEU A 67 -6.13 -15.87 30.80
CA LEU A 67 -7.12 -16.76 31.43
C LEU A 67 -6.99 -18.22 30.96
N PRO A 68 -7.32 -19.21 31.81
CA PRO A 68 -7.50 -20.61 31.42
C PRO A 68 -8.49 -20.77 30.26
N ALA A 69 -8.25 -21.75 29.38
CA ALA A 69 -8.95 -21.85 28.08
C ALA A 69 -10.49 -21.95 28.16
N VAL A 70 -11.06 -22.48 29.25
CA VAL A 70 -12.52 -22.54 29.45
C VAL A 70 -13.07 -21.16 29.82
N GLN A 71 -12.54 -20.54 30.88
CA GLN A 71 -12.90 -19.19 31.32
C GLN A 71 -12.69 -18.14 30.22
N ARG A 72 -11.66 -18.32 29.38
CA ARG A 72 -11.41 -17.49 28.22
C ARG A 72 -12.58 -17.53 27.21
N ARG A 73 -13.09 -18.73 26.89
CA ARG A 73 -14.25 -18.90 25.99
C ARG A 73 -15.54 -18.33 26.59
N GLU A 74 -15.75 -18.47 27.89
CA GLU A 74 -16.88 -17.86 28.61
C GLU A 74 -16.84 -16.33 28.51
N VAL A 75 -15.66 -15.73 28.73
CA VAL A 75 -15.41 -14.28 28.58
C VAL A 75 -15.61 -13.82 27.14
N GLN A 76 -15.10 -14.57 26.15
CA GLN A 76 -15.31 -14.28 24.72
C GLN A 76 -16.78 -14.35 24.31
N ALA A 77 -17.52 -15.38 24.74
CA ALA A 77 -18.94 -15.56 24.42
C ALA A 77 -19.83 -14.49 25.08
N LEU A 78 -19.52 -14.10 26.32
CA LEU A 78 -20.21 -12.97 26.97
C LEU A 78 -19.86 -11.64 26.30
N GLY A 79 -18.60 -11.44 25.91
CA GLY A 79 -18.14 -10.28 25.14
C GLY A 79 -18.86 -10.15 23.80
N GLN A 80 -19.02 -11.26 23.07
CA GLN A 80 -19.86 -11.34 21.87
C GLN A 80 -21.30 -10.89 22.14
N GLN A 81 -21.94 -11.44 23.17
CA GLN A 81 -23.35 -11.13 23.47
C GLN A 81 -23.54 -9.64 23.81
N LEU A 82 -22.68 -9.09 24.68
CA LEU A 82 -22.72 -7.67 25.06
C LEU A 82 -22.39 -6.74 23.87
N PHE A 83 -21.51 -7.15 22.95
CA PHE A 83 -21.21 -6.39 21.74
C PHE A 83 -22.40 -6.33 20.77
N HIS A 84 -23.15 -7.42 20.61
CA HIS A 84 -24.39 -7.40 19.83
C HIS A 84 -25.45 -6.49 20.47
N GLU A 85 -25.56 -6.46 21.81
CA GLU A 85 -26.44 -5.52 22.51
C GLU A 85 -25.99 -4.06 22.32
N VAL A 86 -24.67 -3.80 22.28
CA VAL A 86 -24.11 -2.49 21.93
C VAL A 86 -24.51 -2.06 20.52
N LEU A 87 -24.35 -2.93 19.50
CA LEU A 87 -24.75 -2.61 18.12
C LEU A 87 -26.25 -2.32 18.01
N GLN A 88 -27.10 -3.15 18.64
CA GLN A 88 -28.55 -2.94 18.67
C GLN A 88 -28.94 -1.62 19.35
N ARG A 89 -28.25 -1.25 20.43
CA ARG A 89 -28.47 0.03 21.14
C ARG A 89 -27.93 1.23 20.37
N GLN A 90 -26.82 1.10 19.63
CA GLN A 90 -26.32 2.14 18.74
C GLN A 90 -27.33 2.44 17.64
N GLN A 91 -27.85 1.41 16.96
CA GLN A 91 -28.91 1.57 15.96
C GLN A 91 -30.17 2.18 16.55
N ALA A 92 -30.67 1.66 17.69
CA ALA A 92 -31.88 2.17 18.32
C ALA A 92 -31.74 3.62 18.83
N LEU A 93 -30.55 4.04 19.25
CA LEU A 93 -30.25 5.41 19.65
C LEU A 93 -30.18 6.35 18.43
N ALA A 94 -29.56 5.90 17.34
CA ALA A 94 -29.54 6.64 16.07
C ALA A 94 -30.94 6.79 15.48
N ASP A 95 -31.72 5.70 15.39
CA ASP A 95 -33.12 5.69 14.93
C ASP A 95 -34.04 6.59 15.78
N ALA A 96 -33.76 6.71 17.08
CA ALA A 96 -34.49 7.60 17.98
C ALA A 96 -34.13 9.08 17.79
N ALA A 97 -32.86 9.37 17.49
CA ALA A 97 -32.33 10.72 17.26
C ALA A 97 -32.59 11.23 15.83
N LEU A 98 -32.70 10.33 14.84
CA LEU A 98 -33.02 10.65 13.44
C LEU A 98 -34.49 11.04 13.19
N LYS A 99 -35.33 11.10 14.23
CA LYS A 99 -36.74 11.47 14.07
C LYS A 99 -36.92 12.97 13.83
N PRO A 100 -37.87 13.41 12.98
CA PRO A 100 -38.07 14.83 12.68
C PRO A 100 -38.40 15.69 13.90
N ASP A 101 -39.01 15.11 14.94
CA ASP A 101 -39.37 15.73 16.21
C ASP A 101 -38.28 15.62 17.30
N ALA A 102 -37.15 14.97 17.03
CA ALA A 102 -36.07 14.75 17.99
C ALA A 102 -34.87 15.71 17.82
N LEU A 103 -35.02 16.81 17.07
CA LEU A 103 -33.88 17.65 16.64
C LEU A 103 -33.19 18.39 17.80
N GLU A 104 -33.95 18.93 18.76
CA GLU A 104 -33.38 19.55 19.98
C GLU A 104 -32.74 18.50 20.89
N ALA A 105 -33.45 17.39 21.12
CA ALA A 105 -32.96 16.26 21.92
C ALA A 105 -31.66 15.65 21.36
N THR A 106 -31.52 15.59 20.03
CA THR A 106 -30.31 15.14 19.33
C THR A 106 -29.18 16.16 19.46
N THR A 107 -29.48 17.45 19.32
CA THR A 107 -28.52 18.53 19.56
C THR A 107 -27.96 18.47 20.99
N ALA A 108 -28.82 18.17 21.98
CA ALA A 108 -28.45 17.98 23.38
C ALA A 108 -27.63 16.70 23.62
N LEU A 109 -27.97 15.59 22.95
CA LEU A 109 -27.20 14.34 22.98
C LEU A 109 -25.76 14.56 22.48
N MET A 110 -25.59 15.21 21.32
CA MET A 110 -24.28 15.52 20.74
C MET A 110 -23.45 16.41 21.67
N THR A 111 -24.04 17.49 22.20
CA THR A 111 -23.37 18.38 23.18
C THR A 111 -22.95 17.63 24.45
N ARG A 112 -23.70 16.60 24.86
CA ARG A 112 -23.31 15.77 26.01
C ARG A 112 -22.15 14.83 25.67
N ILE A 113 -22.15 14.20 24.49
CA ILE A 113 -21.02 13.38 24.01
C ILE A 113 -19.74 14.23 23.94
N GLU A 114 -19.84 15.47 23.48
CA GLU A 114 -18.76 16.45 23.46
C GLU A 114 -18.27 16.80 24.89
N SER A 115 -19.17 17.28 25.75
CA SER A 115 -18.79 18.09 26.93
C SER A 115 -19.03 17.49 28.32
N GLU A 116 -19.58 16.28 28.45
CA GLU A 116 -19.91 15.65 29.76
C GLU A 116 -18.65 15.48 30.66
N PRO A 117 -18.51 16.25 31.77
CA PRO A 117 -17.27 16.25 32.56
C PRO A 117 -17.00 14.97 33.36
N SER A 118 -18.01 14.10 33.47
CA SER A 118 -17.89 12.80 34.14
C SER A 118 -17.37 11.68 33.22
N TRP A 119 -17.23 11.95 31.92
CA TRP A 119 -16.77 10.99 30.92
C TRP A 119 -15.30 11.24 30.57
N PHE A 120 -14.54 10.16 30.40
CA PHE A 120 -13.21 10.21 29.80
C PHE A 120 -13.30 10.29 28.28
N ASP A 121 -12.22 10.67 27.62
CA ASP A 121 -12.19 10.75 26.15
C ASP A 121 -12.44 9.35 25.54
N ALA A 122 -11.87 8.30 26.12
CA ALA A 122 -12.15 6.91 25.73
C ALA A 122 -13.63 6.49 25.84
N ASP A 123 -14.41 7.06 26.78
CA ASP A 123 -15.84 6.73 26.94
C ASP A 123 -16.66 7.19 25.72
N ARG A 124 -16.27 8.31 25.09
CA ARG A 124 -16.99 8.90 23.96
C ARG A 124 -16.96 8.02 22.72
N LEU A 125 -16.00 7.10 22.62
CA LEU A 125 -15.89 6.14 21.52
C LEU A 125 -17.09 5.18 21.42
N ALA A 126 -17.86 5.00 22.50
CA ALA A 126 -19.12 4.26 22.48
C ALA A 126 -20.16 4.81 21.48
N PHE A 127 -20.05 6.09 21.10
CA PHE A 127 -21.04 6.80 20.29
C PHE A 127 -20.63 7.04 18.83
N LYS A 128 -19.43 6.62 18.39
CA LYS A 128 -18.90 6.94 17.06
C LYS A 128 -19.81 6.46 15.92
N GLU A 129 -20.27 5.21 15.97
CA GLU A 129 -21.24 4.63 15.02
C GLU A 129 -22.56 5.43 14.98
N VAL A 130 -23.07 5.83 16.16
CA VAL A 130 -24.31 6.62 16.28
C VAL A 130 -24.16 7.96 15.57
N LEU A 131 -23.00 8.61 15.68
CA LEU A 131 -22.70 9.85 14.96
C LEU A 131 -22.54 9.61 13.45
N GLU A 132 -21.88 8.53 13.00
CA GLU A 132 -21.75 8.18 11.58
C GLU A 132 -23.12 7.94 10.91
N GLN A 133 -24.04 7.30 11.64
CA GLN A 133 -25.43 7.13 11.21
C GLN A 133 -26.21 8.47 11.23
N LEU A 134 -26.03 9.32 12.24
CA LEU A 134 -26.63 10.66 12.30
C LEU A 134 -26.14 11.57 11.16
N ALA A 135 -24.84 11.62 10.90
CA ALA A 135 -24.24 12.38 9.79
C ALA A 135 -24.83 11.95 8.43
N THR A 136 -25.12 10.66 8.27
CA THR A 136 -25.74 10.12 7.05
C THR A 136 -27.23 10.44 6.96
N GLY A 137 -28.00 10.15 8.01
CA GLY A 137 -29.47 10.30 8.01
C GLY A 137 -29.94 11.76 8.05
N LEU A 138 -29.32 12.62 8.86
CA LEU A 138 -29.68 14.04 8.93
C LEU A 138 -29.39 14.77 7.61
N LYS A 139 -28.33 14.36 6.89
CA LYS A 139 -27.99 14.84 5.54
C LYS A 139 -29.02 14.42 4.49
N ALA A 140 -29.62 13.24 4.64
CA ALA A 140 -30.71 12.77 3.77
C ALA A 140 -32.01 13.57 3.95
N SER A 141 -32.23 14.24 5.09
CA SER A 141 -33.43 15.07 5.33
C SER A 141 -33.56 16.28 4.41
N GLN A 142 -32.46 16.75 3.81
CA GLN A 142 -32.34 17.99 3.03
C GLN A 142 -32.81 19.29 3.74
N THR A 143 -33.16 19.23 5.03
CA THR A 143 -33.48 20.42 5.83
C THR A 143 -32.21 21.20 6.15
N LEU A 144 -32.30 22.54 6.24
CA LEU A 144 -31.13 23.38 6.53
C LEU A 144 -30.49 23.03 7.88
N ASP A 145 -31.30 22.75 8.90
CA ASP A 145 -30.82 22.44 10.25
C ASP A 145 -30.37 20.97 10.39
N GLY A 146 -31.00 20.04 9.68
CA GLY A 146 -30.47 18.68 9.51
C GLY A 146 -29.12 18.66 8.80
N ILE A 147 -28.91 19.51 7.77
CA ILE A 147 -27.60 19.66 7.10
C ILE A 147 -26.54 20.25 8.05
N LYS A 148 -26.89 21.22 8.89
CA LYS A 148 -25.98 21.76 9.93
C LYS A 148 -25.58 20.68 10.95
N LEU A 149 -26.55 19.92 11.47
CA LEU A 149 -26.30 18.88 12.46
C LEU A 149 -25.58 17.66 11.85
N ALA A 150 -25.85 17.33 10.59
CA ALA A 150 -25.07 16.33 9.86
C ALA A 150 -23.59 16.74 9.71
N ARG A 151 -23.33 18.04 9.49
CA ARG A 151 -21.97 18.57 9.47
C ARG A 151 -21.34 18.52 10.86
N ARG A 152 -22.03 18.98 11.91
CA ARG A 152 -21.54 18.86 13.30
C ARG A 152 -21.21 17.41 13.64
N ALA A 153 -22.06 16.46 13.26
CA ALA A 153 -21.80 15.04 13.48
C ALA A 153 -20.52 14.58 12.76
N GLN A 154 -20.22 15.08 11.55
CA GLN A 154 -18.93 14.84 10.89
C GLN A 154 -17.75 15.45 11.66
N ASP A 155 -17.87 16.71 12.09
CA ASP A 155 -16.84 17.40 12.87
C ASP A 155 -16.60 16.65 14.23
N ASP A 156 -17.65 16.10 14.84
CA ASP A 156 -17.61 15.25 16.04
C ASP A 156 -16.98 13.87 15.75
N ILE A 157 -17.30 13.22 14.62
CA ILE A 157 -16.70 11.94 14.18
C ILE A 157 -15.20 12.09 13.96
N ASP A 158 -14.78 13.17 13.32
CA ASP A 158 -13.38 13.45 13.03
C ASP A 158 -12.63 13.73 14.36
N THR A 159 -13.28 14.40 15.32
CA THR A 159 -12.78 14.58 16.69
C THR A 159 -12.71 13.24 17.46
N LEU A 160 -13.71 12.36 17.34
CA LEU A 160 -13.64 11.02 17.93
C LEU A 160 -12.62 10.12 17.24
N ALA A 161 -12.34 10.34 15.96
CA ALA A 161 -11.21 9.72 15.28
C ALA A 161 -9.89 10.21 15.90
N GLU A 162 -9.75 11.49 16.25
CA GLU A 162 -8.60 12.01 17.01
C GLU A 162 -8.48 11.39 18.42
N VAL A 163 -9.59 11.04 19.07
CA VAL A 163 -9.63 10.39 20.40
C VAL A 163 -9.38 8.88 20.32
N GLN A 164 -9.86 8.19 19.28
CA GLN A 164 -9.43 6.83 18.95
C GLN A 164 -7.93 6.84 18.64
N LYS A 165 -7.49 7.87 17.91
CA LYS A 165 -6.11 8.32 17.69
C LYS A 165 -5.47 8.97 18.96
N ALA A 166 -6.03 8.77 20.17
CA ALA A 166 -5.39 9.09 21.45
C ALA A 166 -4.92 7.87 22.28
N TYR A 167 -5.64 6.74 22.24
CA TYR A 167 -5.38 5.54 23.05
C TYR A 167 -4.95 4.32 22.19
N GLU A 168 -3.84 4.34 21.45
CA GLU A 168 -3.53 3.23 20.50
C GLU A 168 -3.02 2.03 21.25
N GLN A 169 -1.91 2.22 21.94
CA GLN A 169 -1.13 1.13 22.51
C GLN A 169 -1.92 0.49 23.65
N GLU A 170 -2.68 1.33 24.31
CA GLU A 170 -3.80 1.08 25.19
C GLU A 170 -4.88 0.20 24.52
N LEU A 171 -5.48 0.65 23.41
CA LEU A 171 -6.37 -0.13 22.53
C LEU A 171 -5.59 -1.08 21.58
N LYS A 172 -4.43 -1.61 22.01
CA LYS A 172 -3.57 -2.57 21.29
C LYS A 172 -3.21 -3.74 22.18
N GLU A 173 -2.87 -3.41 23.43
CA GLU A 173 -2.77 -4.34 24.54
C GLU A 173 -4.17 -4.80 25.02
N VAL A 174 -5.22 -3.99 24.82
CA VAL A 174 -6.63 -4.39 25.05
C VAL A 174 -7.45 -4.59 23.75
N PHE A 175 -7.08 -3.98 22.61
CA PHE A 175 -7.85 -4.06 21.34
C PHE A 175 -7.00 -4.18 20.03
N GLY A 176 -5.82 -4.81 20.07
CA GLY A 176 -5.09 -5.28 18.88
C GLY A 176 -4.29 -4.24 18.06
N GLY A 177 -4.74 -2.99 17.93
CA GLY A 177 -3.89 -1.83 17.51
C GLY A 177 -4.37 -0.90 16.40
N PHE A 178 -4.50 0.41 16.72
CA PHE A 178 -4.86 1.49 15.79
C PHE A 178 -4.31 2.90 16.15
N ALA A 179 -3.57 3.55 15.22
CA ALA A 179 -3.23 5.00 15.23
C ALA A 179 -2.02 5.40 14.34
N LYS A 180 -1.34 6.58 14.45
CA LYS A 180 -1.45 7.80 15.32
C LYS A 180 -0.53 8.96 14.81
N ARG A 181 -0.57 10.25 15.20
CA ARG A 181 -1.37 11.18 16.07
C ARG A 181 -1.62 12.51 15.28
N GLY A 182 -2.00 13.72 15.75
CA GLY A 182 -2.58 14.26 16.98
C GLY A 182 -1.66 15.16 17.85
N ILE A 183 -2.02 16.44 18.02
CA ILE A 183 -1.35 17.49 18.84
C ILE A 183 -2.45 18.46 19.34
N GLU A 184 -2.50 18.95 20.58
CA GLU A 184 -1.75 18.64 21.81
C GLU A 184 -2.74 18.60 23.00
N LEU A 185 -2.41 17.89 24.09
CA LEU A 185 -3.37 17.37 25.08
C LEU A 185 -2.86 17.42 26.53
N LYS A 186 -3.79 17.45 27.50
CA LYS A 186 -3.53 16.90 28.84
C LYS A 186 -3.64 15.37 28.77
N ARG A 187 -2.60 14.65 29.22
CA ARG A 187 -2.55 13.18 29.19
C ARG A 187 -2.41 12.58 30.59
N GLU A 188 -3.40 11.78 31.01
CA GLU A 188 -3.24 10.83 32.13
C GLU A 188 -2.64 9.50 31.62
N ARG A 189 -2.11 8.66 32.52
CA ARG A 189 -1.49 7.38 32.15
C ARG A 189 -2.52 6.26 32.07
N TRP A 190 -2.33 5.32 31.14
CA TRP A 190 -3.23 4.17 30.95
C TRP A 190 -3.37 3.27 32.18
N SER A 191 -2.28 3.10 32.94
CA SER A 191 -2.26 2.44 34.25
C SER A 191 -3.28 3.03 35.22
N ASP A 192 -3.47 4.35 35.15
CA ASP A 192 -4.23 5.11 36.13
C ASP A 192 -5.72 5.09 35.75
N TYR A 193 -6.03 5.13 34.44
CA TYR A 193 -7.38 4.90 33.90
C TYR A 193 -7.87 3.45 34.13
N THR A 194 -7.05 2.44 33.81
CA THR A 194 -7.42 1.03 34.01
C THR A 194 -7.53 0.69 35.50
N ALA A 195 -6.68 1.24 36.37
CA ALA A 195 -6.85 1.12 37.82
C ALA A 195 -8.16 1.77 38.31
N LYS A 196 -8.55 2.94 37.78
CA LYS A 196 -9.83 3.58 38.10
C LYS A 196 -11.03 2.74 37.65
N LEU A 197 -11.00 2.14 36.45
CA LEU A 197 -12.08 1.25 35.99
C LEU A 197 -12.18 -0.02 36.85
N ARG A 198 -11.05 -0.65 37.20
CA ARG A 198 -10.99 -1.82 38.09
C ARG A 198 -11.45 -1.53 39.53
N ALA A 199 -11.43 -0.26 39.95
CA ALA A 199 -12.00 0.20 41.22
C ALA A 199 -13.53 0.48 41.16
N LEU A 200 -14.09 0.63 39.96
CA LEU A 200 -15.54 0.85 39.74
C LEU A 200 -16.28 -0.46 39.40
N HIS A 201 -15.62 -1.40 38.72
CA HIS A 201 -16.19 -2.68 38.31
C HIS A 201 -15.15 -3.80 38.45
N THR A 202 -15.53 -4.95 39.04
CA THR A 202 -14.69 -6.16 39.06
C THR A 202 -15.19 -7.19 38.03
N ARG A 203 -14.27 -7.96 37.45
CA ARG A 203 -14.60 -9.03 36.49
C ARG A 203 -15.58 -10.05 37.08
N GLU A 204 -15.41 -10.39 38.35
CA GLU A 204 -16.29 -11.34 39.07
C GLU A 204 -17.70 -10.77 39.27
N ALA A 205 -17.84 -9.46 39.52
CA ALA A 205 -19.15 -8.82 39.60
C ALA A 205 -19.86 -8.79 38.24
N VAL A 206 -19.14 -8.47 37.16
CA VAL A 206 -19.68 -8.49 35.78
C VAL A 206 -20.09 -9.92 35.38
N MET A 207 -19.24 -10.91 35.64
CA MET A 207 -19.55 -12.34 35.42
C MET A 207 -20.76 -12.79 36.26
N LYS A 208 -20.89 -12.35 37.51
CA LYS A 208 -22.04 -12.71 38.36
C LYS A 208 -23.33 -12.00 37.94
N GLN A 209 -23.24 -10.78 37.39
CA GLN A 209 -24.40 -10.00 36.94
C GLN A 209 -25.01 -10.54 35.64
N HIS A 210 -24.17 -11.00 34.70
CA HIS A 210 -24.60 -11.38 33.35
C HIS A 210 -24.44 -12.87 33.01
N GLY A 211 -23.55 -13.59 33.71
CA GLY A 211 -23.21 -14.99 33.44
C GLY A 211 -24.34 -16.00 33.62
N ALA A 212 -25.47 -15.61 34.25
CA ALA A 212 -26.69 -16.41 34.29
C ALA A 212 -27.33 -16.63 32.90
N GLN A 213 -26.83 -15.97 31.85
CA GLN A 213 -27.26 -16.16 30.46
C GLN A 213 -26.28 -17.03 29.63
N LEU A 214 -25.10 -17.37 30.16
CA LEU A 214 -24.16 -18.27 29.48
C LEU A 214 -24.68 -19.72 29.45
N PRO A 215 -24.30 -20.53 28.44
CA PRO A 215 -24.42 -21.99 28.49
C PRO A 215 -23.56 -22.58 29.62
N ALA A 216 -23.73 -23.87 29.93
CA ALA A 216 -22.80 -24.52 30.85
C ALA A 216 -21.42 -24.64 30.21
N ALA A 217 -20.35 -24.63 31.01
CA ALA A 217 -18.97 -24.70 30.52
C ALA A 217 -18.67 -25.93 29.62
N ALA A 218 -19.46 -27.00 29.75
CA ALA A 218 -19.41 -28.18 28.89
C ALA A 218 -19.96 -27.92 27.46
N ASP A 219 -20.97 -27.06 27.32
CA ASP A 219 -21.61 -26.74 26.03
C ASP A 219 -20.75 -25.78 25.18
N LEU A 220 -19.77 -25.12 25.79
CA LEU A 220 -18.82 -24.19 25.16
C LEU A 220 -17.48 -24.85 24.76
N ALA A 221 -17.39 -26.18 24.83
CA ALA A 221 -16.15 -26.92 24.58
C ALA A 221 -16.16 -27.61 23.20
N PRO A 222 -15.24 -27.28 22.28
CA PRO A 222 -14.83 -28.20 21.22
C PRO A 222 -14.05 -29.37 21.85
N GLU A 223 -14.52 -30.60 21.67
CA GLU A 223 -13.75 -31.80 22.05
C GLU A 223 -12.49 -31.89 21.18
N VAL A 224 -11.33 -31.61 21.78
CA VAL A 224 -10.02 -31.97 21.23
C VAL A 224 -9.59 -33.27 21.91
N PRO A 225 -9.36 -34.38 21.18
CA PRO A 225 -9.04 -35.66 21.82
C PRO A 225 -7.70 -35.63 22.56
N ALA A 226 -7.74 -35.84 23.88
CA ALA A 226 -6.57 -36.28 24.62
C ALA A 226 -6.24 -37.73 24.23
N SER A 227 -4.95 -38.09 24.19
CA SER A 227 -4.51 -39.38 23.70
C SER A 227 -4.84 -40.54 24.64
N ALA A 228 -5.68 -41.47 24.15
CA ALA A 228 -5.69 -42.90 24.49
C ALA A 228 -5.75 -43.30 26.00
N ALA A 229 -6.95 -43.23 26.60
CA ALA A 229 -7.35 -44.15 27.68
C ALA A 229 -8.87 -44.38 27.71
N SER A 230 -9.30 -45.64 27.48
CA SER A 230 -10.60 -46.26 27.78
C SER A 230 -11.85 -45.37 28.01
N GLY A 231 -12.77 -45.35 27.03
CA GLY A 231 -14.15 -44.86 27.22
C GLY A 231 -14.89 -44.65 25.89
N ALA A 232 -15.78 -45.56 25.49
CA ALA A 232 -16.31 -45.61 24.12
C ALA A 232 -17.78 -45.20 23.98
N MET A 233 -18.16 -44.81 22.75
CA MET A 233 -19.53 -44.71 22.21
C MET A 233 -20.47 -43.61 22.78
N ARG A 234 -20.05 -42.32 22.70
CA ARG A 234 -21.05 -41.23 22.64
C ARG A 234 -20.71 -40.03 21.74
N GLY A 235 -19.51 -39.46 21.82
CA GLY A 235 -19.15 -38.23 21.08
C GLY A 235 -19.04 -38.33 19.55
N VAL A 236 -18.87 -39.54 18.99
CA VAL A 236 -18.56 -39.74 17.56
C VAL A 236 -19.71 -39.32 16.63
N ALA A 237 -20.97 -39.57 17.01
CA ALA A 237 -22.11 -39.47 16.11
C ALA A 237 -22.49 -38.04 15.68
N ALA A 238 -22.13 -37.01 16.45
CA ALA A 238 -22.46 -35.62 16.12
C ALA A 238 -21.62 -35.08 14.95
N LYS A 239 -20.33 -35.42 14.89
CA LYS A 239 -19.37 -34.86 13.93
C LYS A 239 -19.50 -35.42 12.49
N GLU A 240 -20.31 -36.47 12.32
CA GLU A 240 -20.67 -37.02 11.02
C GLU A 240 -21.87 -36.29 10.38
N ARG A 241 -22.73 -35.66 11.19
CA ARG A 241 -23.95 -34.95 10.75
C ARG A 241 -23.66 -33.58 10.14
N GLU A 242 -22.60 -32.91 10.58
CA GLU A 242 -22.24 -31.55 10.15
C GLU A 242 -21.04 -31.53 9.17
N VAL A 243 -20.98 -30.46 8.37
CA VAL A 243 -19.90 -30.19 7.43
C VAL A 243 -18.88 -29.24 8.07
N PHE A 244 -17.63 -29.71 8.15
CA PHE A 244 -16.45 -28.95 8.58
C PHE A 244 -15.38 -29.02 7.49
N GLY A 245 -14.42 -28.10 7.50
CA GLY A 245 -13.33 -28.06 6.52
C GLY A 245 -12.20 -29.07 6.78
N ASP A 246 -12.25 -29.84 7.87
CA ASP A 246 -11.29 -30.93 8.13
C ASP A 246 -11.31 -32.00 7.03
N LYS A 247 -12.47 -32.20 6.40
CA LYS A 247 -12.71 -33.09 5.25
C LYS A 247 -12.17 -32.56 3.90
N LEU A 248 -11.64 -31.33 3.82
CA LEU A 248 -11.04 -30.78 2.58
C LEU A 248 -9.65 -31.39 2.30
N PRO A 249 -9.19 -31.45 1.03
CA PRO A 249 -7.82 -31.82 0.69
C PRO A 249 -6.77 -30.80 1.20
N PRO A 250 -5.48 -31.17 1.29
CA PRO A 250 -4.40 -30.23 1.67
C PRO A 250 -4.32 -29.03 0.71
N LYS A 251 -3.87 -27.87 1.24
CA LYS A 251 -3.84 -26.56 0.56
C LYS A 251 -5.14 -26.25 -0.17
N THR A 252 -6.27 -26.44 0.52
CA THR A 252 -7.61 -26.17 -0.02
C THR A 252 -8.46 -25.40 0.98
N VAL A 253 -9.15 -24.36 0.51
CA VAL A 253 -10.00 -23.48 1.33
C VAL A 253 -11.40 -23.34 0.73
N LEU A 254 -12.43 -23.31 1.56
CA LEU A 254 -13.76 -22.80 1.20
C LEU A 254 -13.98 -21.45 1.89
N LEU A 255 -14.42 -20.45 1.13
CA LEU A 255 -14.74 -19.12 1.64
C LEU A 255 -16.23 -19.06 1.97
N THR A 256 -16.59 -18.60 3.17
CA THR A 256 -17.99 -18.44 3.57
C THR A 256 -18.24 -17.07 4.18
N PHE A 257 -19.38 -16.46 3.85
CA PHE A 257 -19.77 -15.12 4.26
C PHE A 257 -21.16 -15.13 4.91
N ASP A 258 -21.24 -14.71 6.17
CA ASP A 258 -22.47 -14.75 6.97
C ASP A 258 -23.13 -13.36 7.08
N ASP A 259 -24.32 -13.32 7.70
CA ASP A 259 -25.21 -12.17 7.92
C ASP A 259 -25.78 -11.43 6.69
N GLY A 260 -25.38 -11.81 5.48
CA GLY A 260 -25.75 -11.10 4.27
C GLY A 260 -27.23 -11.11 3.88
N PRO A 261 -27.59 -10.43 2.78
CA PRO A 261 -26.72 -9.60 1.94
C PRO A 261 -26.71 -8.13 2.36
N HIS A 262 -25.56 -7.48 2.25
CA HIS A 262 -25.41 -6.03 2.42
C HIS A 262 -25.31 -5.30 1.08
N ALA A 263 -26.10 -4.24 0.89
CA ALA A 263 -26.32 -3.56 -0.40
C ALA A 263 -25.07 -2.91 -1.05
N ARG A 264 -23.93 -2.86 -0.36
CA ARG A 264 -22.65 -2.34 -0.86
C ARG A 264 -21.53 -3.37 -0.76
N TYR A 265 -21.21 -3.81 0.46
CA TYR A 265 -20.05 -4.66 0.74
C TYR A 265 -20.14 -6.04 0.08
N THR A 266 -21.33 -6.63 -0.08
CA THR A 266 -21.50 -7.89 -0.84
C THR A 266 -21.03 -7.73 -2.28
N ASP A 267 -21.41 -6.64 -2.98
CA ASP A 267 -20.96 -6.40 -4.36
C ASP A 267 -19.45 -6.14 -4.45
N GLU A 268 -18.89 -5.36 -3.51
CA GLU A 268 -17.43 -5.16 -3.45
C GLU A 268 -16.68 -6.49 -3.19
N ILE A 269 -17.26 -7.43 -2.43
CA ILE A 269 -16.74 -8.78 -2.21
C ILE A 269 -16.87 -9.65 -3.48
N LEU A 270 -17.97 -9.57 -4.23
CA LEU A 270 -18.11 -10.28 -5.51
C LEU A 270 -17.03 -9.85 -6.53
N ASP A 271 -16.75 -8.55 -6.64
CA ASP A 271 -15.67 -8.03 -7.50
C ASP A 271 -14.26 -8.36 -6.96
N ILE A 272 -14.10 -8.69 -5.68
CA ILE A 272 -12.87 -9.31 -5.16
C ILE A 272 -12.79 -10.77 -5.60
N LEU A 273 -13.77 -11.61 -5.25
CA LEU A 273 -13.77 -13.05 -5.50
C LEU A 273 -13.59 -13.39 -7.00
N LYS A 274 -14.28 -12.65 -7.87
CA LYS A 274 -14.19 -12.74 -9.33
C LYS A 274 -12.78 -12.56 -9.89
N ARG A 275 -11.94 -11.71 -9.27
CA ARG A 275 -10.54 -11.49 -9.71
C ARG A 275 -9.62 -12.68 -9.42
N TYR A 276 -9.94 -13.50 -8.42
CA TYR A 276 -9.17 -14.68 -8.04
C TYR A 276 -9.81 -15.99 -8.52
N GLN A 277 -10.93 -15.91 -9.25
CA GLN A 277 -11.78 -17.07 -9.63
C GLN A 277 -12.17 -17.92 -8.40
N ALA A 278 -12.39 -17.28 -7.25
CA ALA A 278 -12.59 -17.92 -5.96
C ALA A 278 -14.09 -18.15 -5.67
N PRO A 279 -14.64 -19.37 -5.82
CA PRO A 279 -16.00 -19.68 -5.37
C PRO A 279 -16.16 -19.48 -3.85
N ALA A 280 -17.41 -19.26 -3.43
CA ALA A 280 -17.78 -19.00 -2.05
C ALA A 280 -19.25 -19.40 -1.77
N VAL A 281 -19.62 -19.51 -0.50
CA VAL A 281 -21.00 -19.68 -0.03
C VAL A 281 -21.39 -18.48 0.84
N PHE A 282 -22.55 -17.87 0.57
CA PHE A 282 -23.09 -16.75 1.35
C PHE A 282 -24.27 -17.22 2.18
N PHE A 283 -24.11 -17.29 3.50
CA PHE A 283 -25.18 -17.60 4.46
C PHE A 283 -25.94 -16.32 4.77
N GLN A 284 -27.19 -16.23 4.30
CA GLN A 284 -27.95 -14.98 4.33
C GLN A 284 -29.13 -15.05 5.31
N LEU A 285 -29.41 -13.91 5.93
CA LEU A 285 -30.50 -13.73 6.89
C LEU A 285 -31.82 -13.46 6.18
N GLY A 286 -32.87 -14.17 6.60
CA GLY A 286 -34.23 -14.00 6.05
C GLY A 286 -34.73 -12.55 6.11
N GLN A 287 -34.51 -11.86 7.24
CA GLN A 287 -34.90 -10.45 7.40
C GLN A 287 -34.18 -9.47 6.46
N ASN A 288 -32.95 -9.80 6.01
CA ASN A 288 -32.18 -8.98 5.08
C ASN A 288 -32.63 -9.24 3.62
N LEU A 289 -33.05 -10.48 3.32
CA LEU A 289 -33.66 -10.83 2.03
C LEU A 289 -35.03 -10.17 1.85
N GLY A 290 -35.92 -10.25 2.83
CA GLY A 290 -37.29 -9.74 2.71
C GLY A 290 -38.20 -10.07 3.90
N LYS A 291 -39.46 -10.37 3.62
CA LYS A 291 -40.47 -10.79 4.62
C LYS A 291 -41.23 -12.01 4.14
N VAL A 292 -41.89 -12.73 5.05
CA VAL A 292 -42.83 -13.79 4.71
C VAL A 292 -44.23 -13.38 5.17
N GLY A 293 -45.24 -13.58 4.33
CA GLY A 293 -46.64 -13.28 4.63
C GLY A 293 -47.27 -14.27 5.60
N ALA A 294 -48.44 -13.92 6.15
CA ALA A 294 -49.22 -14.81 7.01
C ALA A 294 -49.79 -16.04 6.27
N ASP A 295 -49.74 -16.02 4.93
CA ASP A 295 -50.02 -17.10 3.99
C ASP A 295 -48.78 -17.96 3.64
N GLY A 296 -47.63 -17.67 4.26
CA GLY A 296 -46.35 -18.32 4.00
C GLY A 296 -45.64 -17.86 2.72
N GLN A 297 -46.15 -16.84 2.01
CA GLN A 297 -45.55 -16.40 0.75
C GLN A 297 -44.36 -15.45 0.97
N PRO A 298 -43.23 -15.65 0.27
CA PRO A 298 -42.08 -14.76 0.36
C PRO A 298 -42.35 -13.44 -0.37
N VAL A 299 -42.04 -12.32 0.29
CA VAL A 299 -42.10 -10.96 -0.23
C VAL A 299 -40.66 -10.42 -0.32
N PRO A 300 -40.05 -10.42 -1.52
CA PRO A 300 -38.66 -9.99 -1.71
C PRO A 300 -38.43 -8.52 -1.33
N GLY A 301 -37.38 -8.27 -0.55
CA GLY A 301 -36.88 -6.94 -0.24
C GLY A 301 -35.68 -6.55 -1.13
N ASN A 302 -35.03 -5.44 -0.78
CA ASN A 302 -33.84 -4.95 -1.49
C ASN A 302 -32.69 -5.98 -1.47
N GLY A 303 -32.53 -6.73 -0.38
CA GLY A 303 -31.51 -7.77 -0.26
C GLY A 303 -31.66 -8.90 -1.28
N SER A 304 -32.89 -9.33 -1.62
CA SER A 304 -33.10 -10.32 -2.69
C SER A 304 -32.55 -9.89 -4.06
N ALA A 305 -32.40 -8.59 -4.32
CA ALA A 305 -31.75 -8.10 -5.54
C ALA A 305 -30.21 -8.23 -5.50
N VAL A 306 -29.61 -8.20 -4.31
CA VAL A 306 -28.17 -8.47 -4.08
C VAL A 306 -27.92 -9.98 -4.13
N ALA A 307 -28.77 -10.78 -3.48
CA ALA A 307 -28.73 -12.24 -3.50
C ALA A 307 -28.75 -12.80 -4.94
N ARG A 308 -29.58 -12.22 -5.83
CA ARG A 308 -29.57 -12.54 -7.27
C ARG A 308 -28.23 -12.23 -7.97
N ARG A 309 -27.48 -11.21 -7.53
CA ARG A 309 -26.14 -10.92 -8.07
C ARG A 309 -25.09 -11.91 -7.58
N VAL A 310 -25.17 -12.36 -6.32
CA VAL A 310 -24.31 -13.43 -5.78
C VAL A 310 -24.45 -14.71 -6.61
N LEU A 311 -25.69 -15.11 -6.92
CA LEU A 311 -25.96 -16.25 -7.82
C LEU A 311 -25.46 -16.01 -9.25
N ALA A 312 -25.71 -14.83 -9.83
CA ALA A 312 -25.29 -14.49 -11.18
C ALA A 312 -23.75 -14.39 -11.35
N ALA A 313 -23.02 -14.15 -10.26
CA ALA A 313 -21.56 -14.21 -10.21
C ALA A 313 -21.00 -15.64 -10.02
N GLY A 314 -21.87 -16.64 -9.80
CA GLY A 314 -21.48 -18.06 -9.71
C GLY A 314 -21.22 -18.57 -8.27
N HIS A 315 -21.66 -17.85 -7.25
CA HIS A 315 -21.53 -18.25 -5.85
C HIS A 315 -22.84 -18.88 -5.32
N GLN A 316 -22.75 -19.67 -4.26
CA GLN A 316 -23.92 -20.33 -3.66
C GLN A 316 -24.55 -19.45 -2.58
N LEU A 317 -25.88 -19.46 -2.49
CA LEU A 317 -26.62 -18.92 -1.35
C LEU A 317 -27.00 -20.04 -0.37
N ALA A 318 -26.95 -19.72 0.92
CA ALA A 318 -27.24 -20.60 2.04
C ALA A 318 -28.02 -19.85 3.14
N ASN A 319 -28.52 -20.57 4.14
CA ASN A 319 -29.47 -20.08 5.13
C ASN A 319 -28.81 -19.82 6.50
N HIS A 320 -29.02 -18.62 7.06
CA HIS A 320 -28.47 -18.22 8.36
C HIS A 320 -29.53 -17.93 9.45
N SER A 321 -30.71 -18.56 9.37
CA SER A 321 -31.94 -18.18 10.12
C SER A 321 -32.57 -16.86 9.63
N PHE A 322 -33.72 -16.50 10.20
CA PHE A 322 -34.43 -15.28 9.80
C PHE A 322 -33.95 -14.06 10.57
N THR A 323 -33.73 -14.21 11.88
CA THR A 323 -33.52 -13.11 12.85
C THR A 323 -32.10 -12.99 13.43
N HIS A 324 -31.19 -13.92 13.13
CA HIS A 324 -29.90 -14.09 13.84
C HIS A 324 -30.08 -14.38 15.36
N GLY A 325 -31.12 -15.15 15.68
CA GLY A 325 -31.46 -15.56 17.04
C GLY A 325 -30.61 -16.72 17.57
N LEU A 326 -30.43 -16.80 18.90
CA LEU A 326 -29.66 -17.86 19.55
C LEU A 326 -30.45 -19.18 19.61
N MET A 327 -30.48 -19.90 18.47
CA MET A 327 -31.40 -21.01 18.20
C MET A 327 -31.28 -22.20 19.17
N SER A 328 -30.14 -22.37 19.86
CA SER A 328 -29.99 -23.37 20.92
C SER A 328 -30.92 -23.17 22.13
N LYS A 329 -31.50 -21.97 22.28
CA LYS A 329 -32.51 -21.62 23.30
C LYS A 329 -33.93 -21.44 22.73
N PHE A 330 -34.15 -21.75 21.45
CA PHE A 330 -35.46 -21.63 20.82
C PHE A 330 -36.26 -22.94 20.91
N GLU A 331 -37.57 -22.82 21.10
CA GLU A 331 -38.52 -23.91 20.89
C GLU A 331 -38.39 -24.48 19.47
N LEU A 332 -38.54 -25.80 19.30
CA LEU A 332 -38.29 -26.45 18.00
C LEU A 332 -39.23 -25.96 16.88
N VAL A 333 -40.42 -25.48 17.24
CA VAL A 333 -41.35 -24.82 16.31
C VAL A 333 -40.73 -23.51 15.77
N LYS A 334 -40.07 -22.72 16.63
CA LYS A 334 -39.40 -21.48 16.25
C LYS A 334 -38.12 -21.76 15.47
N VAL A 335 -37.35 -22.78 15.83
CA VAL A 335 -36.21 -23.26 15.02
C VAL A 335 -36.65 -23.58 13.59
N LYS A 336 -37.78 -24.29 13.44
CA LYS A 336 -38.36 -24.62 12.13
C LYS A 336 -38.82 -23.39 11.36
N GLU A 337 -39.51 -22.44 12.02
CA GLU A 337 -39.98 -21.19 11.42
C GLU A 337 -38.81 -20.33 10.87
N GLU A 338 -37.80 -20.08 11.70
CA GLU A 338 -36.62 -19.28 11.34
C GLU A 338 -35.90 -19.81 10.09
N ALA A 339 -35.75 -21.13 10.00
CA ALA A 339 -35.14 -21.77 8.85
C ALA A 339 -36.08 -21.74 7.63
N ALA A 340 -37.33 -22.19 7.75
CA ALA A 340 -38.27 -22.31 6.63
C ALA A 340 -38.65 -20.96 6.00
N ASN A 341 -38.82 -19.91 6.79
CA ASN A 341 -39.10 -18.56 6.27
C ASN A 341 -37.90 -18.02 5.44
N THR A 342 -36.68 -18.40 5.82
CA THR A 342 -35.46 -18.01 5.12
C THR A 342 -35.25 -18.83 3.85
N GLU A 343 -35.56 -20.13 3.86
CA GLU A 343 -35.59 -20.97 2.64
C GLU A 343 -36.53 -20.38 1.57
N ALA A 344 -37.75 -20.01 1.95
CA ALA A 344 -38.74 -19.45 1.02
C ALA A 344 -38.23 -18.16 0.33
N LEU A 345 -37.49 -17.31 1.07
CA LEU A 345 -36.90 -16.09 0.54
C LEU A 345 -35.64 -16.32 -0.32
N LEU A 346 -34.86 -17.37 -0.01
CA LEU A 346 -33.72 -17.81 -0.82
C LEU A 346 -34.18 -18.41 -2.16
N ASP A 347 -35.24 -19.20 -2.14
CA ASP A 347 -35.83 -19.80 -3.35
C ASP A 347 -36.52 -18.73 -4.22
N ALA A 348 -37.19 -17.75 -3.60
CA ALA A 348 -37.69 -16.55 -4.29
C ALA A 348 -36.57 -15.61 -4.81
N ALA A 349 -35.34 -15.73 -4.28
CA ALA A 349 -34.15 -15.10 -4.86
C ALA A 349 -33.56 -15.92 -6.03
N GLY A 350 -34.10 -17.10 -6.36
CA GLY A 350 -33.66 -17.94 -7.47
C GLY A 350 -32.52 -18.91 -7.14
N ARG A 351 -32.32 -19.24 -5.86
CA ARG A 351 -31.32 -20.21 -5.40
C ARG A 351 -31.54 -21.56 -6.09
N ASN A 352 -30.48 -22.09 -6.71
CA ASN A 352 -30.43 -23.43 -7.27
C ASN A 352 -29.15 -24.12 -6.76
N GLY A 353 -29.26 -25.22 -6.01
CA GLY A 353 -28.13 -25.91 -5.41
C GLY A 353 -28.50 -26.63 -4.11
N ASP A 354 -27.50 -27.09 -3.36
CA ASP A 354 -27.72 -27.74 -2.06
C ASP A 354 -28.27 -26.75 -1.03
N ALA A 355 -29.22 -27.21 -0.22
CA ALA A 355 -29.78 -26.46 0.90
C ALA A 355 -28.83 -26.50 2.11
N LEU A 356 -27.85 -25.59 2.12
CA LEU A 356 -26.93 -25.40 3.25
C LEU A 356 -27.53 -24.49 4.32
N PHE A 357 -27.25 -24.81 5.58
CA PHE A 357 -27.67 -24.04 6.75
C PHE A 357 -26.49 -23.81 7.69
N ARG A 358 -26.46 -22.67 8.38
CA ARG A 358 -25.50 -22.40 9.47
C ARG A 358 -26.22 -21.71 10.63
N PHE A 359 -26.04 -22.24 11.83
CA PHE A 359 -26.60 -21.66 13.05
C PHE A 359 -25.91 -20.33 13.40
N PRO A 360 -26.67 -19.26 13.70
CA PRO A 360 -26.15 -18.05 14.36
C PRO A 360 -25.26 -18.38 15.55
N TYR A 361 -24.15 -17.65 15.70
CA TYR A 361 -23.12 -17.86 16.75
C TYR A 361 -22.53 -19.30 16.80
N GLY A 362 -22.81 -20.16 15.80
CA GLY A 362 -22.51 -21.60 15.86
C GLY A 362 -23.30 -22.36 16.94
N ALA A 363 -24.37 -21.77 17.48
CA ALA A 363 -25.06 -22.26 18.67
C ALA A 363 -26.24 -23.20 18.34
N ARG A 364 -26.07 -24.50 18.56
CA ARG A 364 -27.10 -25.54 18.35
C ARG A 364 -27.22 -26.52 19.52
N ASN A 365 -28.33 -27.25 19.54
CA ASN A 365 -28.55 -28.44 20.36
C ASN A 365 -29.08 -29.58 19.45
N ASP A 366 -29.13 -30.82 19.94
CA ASP A 366 -29.55 -31.99 19.14
C ASP A 366 -30.96 -31.86 18.54
N GLY A 367 -31.91 -31.28 19.28
CA GLY A 367 -33.28 -31.06 18.80
C GLY A 367 -33.33 -30.03 17.66
N ALA A 368 -32.56 -28.95 17.79
CA ALA A 368 -32.44 -27.93 16.77
C ALA A 368 -31.75 -28.48 15.50
N LEU A 369 -30.64 -29.21 15.63
CA LEU A 369 -29.95 -29.87 14.51
C LEU A 369 -30.87 -30.86 13.78
N SER A 370 -31.59 -31.69 14.54
CA SER A 370 -32.55 -32.66 13.96
C SER A 370 -33.74 -31.97 13.27
N THR A 371 -34.11 -30.75 13.70
CA THR A 371 -35.15 -29.94 13.05
C THR A 371 -34.67 -29.38 11.70
N ILE A 372 -33.41 -28.95 11.63
CA ILE A 372 -32.74 -28.50 10.38
C ILE A 372 -32.59 -29.66 9.39
N GLU A 373 -32.19 -30.85 9.85
CA GLU A 373 -32.15 -32.09 9.03
C GLU A 373 -33.53 -32.53 8.53
N ALA A 374 -34.58 -32.35 9.34
CA ALA A 374 -35.97 -32.66 8.95
C ALA A 374 -36.46 -31.75 7.81
N LEU A 375 -35.98 -30.50 7.75
CA LEU A 375 -36.16 -29.57 6.63
C LEU A 375 -35.26 -29.88 5.42
N LYS A 376 -34.49 -30.99 5.44
CA LYS A 376 -33.52 -31.40 4.41
C LYS A 376 -32.31 -30.48 4.24
N LEU A 377 -32.10 -29.57 5.19
CA LEU A 377 -30.94 -28.69 5.21
C LEU A 377 -29.73 -29.41 5.81
N ARG A 378 -28.53 -29.06 5.35
CA ARG A 378 -27.28 -29.59 5.93
C ARG A 378 -26.51 -28.51 6.67
N SER A 379 -26.21 -28.76 7.96
CA SER A 379 -25.42 -27.87 8.80
C SER A 379 -23.97 -27.77 8.30
N MET A 380 -23.50 -26.56 8.01
CA MET A 380 -22.11 -26.26 7.66
C MET A 380 -21.52 -25.26 8.65
N MET A 381 -20.46 -25.68 9.33
CA MET A 381 -19.73 -24.87 10.32
C MET A 381 -18.45 -24.29 9.68
N TRP A 382 -17.53 -23.80 10.51
CA TRP A 382 -16.18 -23.35 10.12
C TRP A 382 -15.12 -24.01 11.00
N ASN A 383 -13.86 -23.94 10.56
CA ASN A 383 -12.70 -24.35 11.36
C ASN A 383 -11.57 -23.31 11.35
N VAL A 384 -11.68 -22.30 10.48
CA VAL A 384 -10.89 -21.06 10.55
C VAL A 384 -11.88 -19.91 10.75
N ASP A 385 -11.75 -19.21 11.87
CA ASP A 385 -12.53 -18.00 12.13
C ASP A 385 -11.67 -16.78 11.79
N SER A 386 -12.17 -15.90 10.93
CA SER A 386 -11.45 -14.66 10.61
C SER A 386 -11.52 -13.63 11.75
N LEU A 387 -12.51 -13.77 12.64
CA LEU A 387 -12.91 -12.79 13.65
C LEU A 387 -13.13 -11.38 13.06
N ASP A 388 -13.48 -11.27 11.78
CA ASP A 388 -13.74 -10.00 11.10
C ASP A 388 -14.92 -9.21 11.69
N TRP A 389 -15.80 -9.86 12.45
CA TRP A 389 -16.84 -9.20 13.24
C TRP A 389 -16.30 -8.42 14.46
N SER A 390 -15.20 -8.84 15.10
CA SER A 390 -14.62 -8.18 16.28
C SER A 390 -13.29 -7.48 16.05
N ASP A 391 -12.41 -8.05 15.23
CA ASP A 391 -11.13 -7.45 14.88
C ASP A 391 -11.36 -6.32 13.87
N PRO A 392 -11.07 -5.04 14.19
CA PRO A 392 -11.31 -3.97 13.25
C PRO A 392 -10.21 -3.87 12.16
N ILE A 393 -9.06 -4.55 12.32
CA ILE A 393 -7.85 -4.37 11.48
C ILE A 393 -7.84 -5.37 10.29
N PRO A 394 -7.95 -4.91 9.03
CA PRO A 394 -7.96 -5.81 7.88
C PRO A 394 -6.69 -6.67 7.74
N LYS A 395 -5.53 -6.13 8.12
CA LYS A 395 -4.24 -6.85 8.11
C LYS A 395 -4.14 -7.92 9.21
N SER A 396 -4.81 -7.72 10.35
CA SER A 396 -4.86 -8.71 11.45
C SER A 396 -5.83 -9.84 11.14
N ILE A 397 -7.03 -9.52 10.63
CA ILE A 397 -7.98 -10.48 10.04
C ILE A 397 -7.23 -11.38 9.04
N ALA A 398 -6.51 -10.78 8.08
CA ALA A 398 -5.79 -11.54 7.08
C ALA A 398 -4.68 -12.42 7.68
N ALA A 399 -3.83 -11.88 8.57
CA ALA A 399 -2.76 -12.65 9.22
C ALA A 399 -3.30 -13.81 10.07
N ARG A 400 -4.44 -13.62 10.76
CA ARG A 400 -5.14 -14.69 11.51
C ARG A 400 -5.60 -15.81 10.59
N VAL A 401 -6.36 -15.47 9.55
CA VAL A 401 -6.88 -16.45 8.58
C VAL A 401 -5.74 -17.24 7.93
N LEU A 402 -4.67 -16.57 7.52
CA LEU A 402 -3.51 -17.20 6.90
C LEU A 402 -2.76 -18.10 7.89
N SER A 403 -2.51 -17.65 9.13
CA SER A 403 -1.83 -18.45 10.15
C SER A 403 -2.64 -19.69 10.57
N GLU A 404 -3.96 -19.59 10.67
CA GLU A 404 -4.83 -20.73 10.97
C GLU A 404 -4.95 -21.70 9.79
N LEU A 405 -5.06 -21.20 8.56
CA LEU A 405 -4.99 -22.05 7.37
C LEU A 405 -3.63 -22.76 7.28
N GLU A 406 -2.52 -22.09 7.55
CA GLU A 406 -1.19 -22.71 7.56
C GLU A 406 -1.08 -23.85 8.61
N LYS A 407 -1.56 -23.63 9.84
CA LYS A 407 -1.58 -24.67 10.90
C LYS A 407 -2.44 -25.88 10.50
N GLN A 408 -3.61 -25.64 9.93
CA GLN A 408 -4.60 -26.69 9.64
C GLN A 408 -4.41 -27.32 8.24
N GLN A 409 -3.62 -26.67 7.37
CA GLN A 409 -3.37 -27.00 5.95
C GLN A 409 -4.64 -27.09 5.08
N ARG A 410 -5.79 -26.64 5.58
CA ARG A 410 -7.13 -26.64 4.95
C ARG A 410 -8.13 -25.84 5.79
N GLY A 411 -9.27 -25.46 5.22
CA GLY A 411 -10.42 -25.09 6.05
C GLY A 411 -11.61 -24.45 5.34
N ILE A 412 -12.73 -24.40 6.06
CA ILE A 412 -13.81 -23.44 5.81
C ILE A 412 -13.50 -22.20 6.65
N VAL A 413 -13.41 -21.04 5.98
CA VAL A 413 -13.17 -19.74 6.63
C VAL A 413 -14.50 -19.00 6.81
N LEU A 414 -14.80 -18.58 8.04
CA LEU A 414 -15.89 -17.66 8.33
C LEU A 414 -15.46 -16.20 8.13
N PHE A 415 -16.22 -15.47 7.34
CA PHE A 415 -16.24 -14.01 7.18
C PHE A 415 -17.70 -13.51 7.25
N HIS A 416 -17.92 -12.20 7.28
CA HIS A 416 -19.27 -11.58 7.24
C HIS A 416 -19.32 -10.53 6.13
N ASP A 417 -20.28 -10.60 5.19
CA ASP A 417 -20.34 -9.64 4.07
C ASP A 417 -20.99 -8.29 4.45
N ILE A 418 -21.48 -8.16 5.69
CA ILE A 418 -21.98 -6.92 6.29
C ILE A 418 -20.88 -5.95 6.78
N HIS A 419 -19.60 -6.21 6.49
CA HIS A 419 -18.48 -5.50 7.12
C HIS A 419 -17.42 -4.94 6.14
N ALA A 420 -17.19 -3.62 6.19
CA ALA A 420 -16.18 -2.93 5.37
C ALA A 420 -14.74 -3.45 5.55
N ARG A 421 -14.43 -3.93 6.75
CA ARG A 421 -13.11 -4.50 7.12
C ARG A 421 -12.85 -5.85 6.45
N THR A 422 -13.89 -6.63 6.20
CA THR A 422 -13.86 -7.88 5.42
C THR A 422 -13.50 -7.61 3.97
N VAL A 423 -14.12 -6.61 3.34
CA VAL A 423 -13.79 -6.14 1.99
C VAL A 423 -12.30 -5.76 1.87
N GLN A 424 -11.73 -5.15 2.92
CA GLN A 424 -10.33 -4.75 2.96
C GLN A 424 -9.36 -5.90 3.28
N ALA A 425 -9.80 -6.91 4.05
CA ALA A 425 -8.99 -8.04 4.45
C ALA A 425 -8.90 -9.13 3.36
N LEU A 426 -10.01 -9.38 2.67
CA LEU A 426 -10.16 -10.47 1.70
C LEU A 426 -9.09 -10.45 0.59
N PRO A 427 -8.72 -9.31 -0.03
CA PRO A 427 -7.66 -9.29 -1.04
C PRO A 427 -6.31 -9.79 -0.50
N LEU A 428 -5.95 -9.43 0.74
CA LEU A 428 -4.69 -9.83 1.36
C LEU A 428 -4.63 -11.34 1.60
N VAL A 429 -5.76 -11.94 1.99
CA VAL A 429 -5.91 -13.40 2.14
C VAL A 429 -5.79 -14.09 0.78
N LEU A 430 -6.57 -13.64 -0.22
CA LEU A 430 -6.58 -14.28 -1.54
C LEU A 430 -5.25 -14.13 -2.29
N ASP A 431 -4.55 -13.01 -2.13
CA ASP A 431 -3.20 -12.80 -2.68
C ASP A 431 -2.20 -13.83 -2.16
N GLN A 432 -2.12 -14.00 -0.84
CA GLN A 432 -1.17 -14.93 -0.22
C GLN A 432 -1.54 -16.38 -0.52
N LEU A 433 -2.82 -16.75 -0.41
CA LEU A 433 -3.28 -18.09 -0.75
C LEU A 433 -3.00 -18.44 -2.23
N ALA A 434 -3.21 -17.51 -3.16
CA ALA A 434 -2.87 -17.71 -4.56
C ALA A 434 -1.35 -17.77 -4.82
N ALA A 435 -0.53 -17.03 -4.06
CA ALA A 435 0.93 -17.10 -4.13
C ALA A 435 1.48 -18.44 -3.60
N ASP A 436 0.91 -18.94 -2.50
CA ASP A 436 1.32 -20.20 -1.85
C ASP A 436 0.73 -21.46 -2.52
N GLY A 437 0.03 -21.31 -3.65
CA GLY A 437 -0.51 -22.43 -4.43
C GLY A 437 -1.72 -23.12 -3.80
N TRP A 438 -2.54 -22.39 -3.03
CA TRP A 438 -3.80 -22.91 -2.51
C TRP A 438 -4.88 -23.01 -3.59
N ARG A 439 -5.82 -23.92 -3.36
CA ARG A 439 -7.00 -24.13 -4.20
C ARG A 439 -8.26 -23.66 -3.49
N PHE A 440 -9.15 -23.02 -4.25
CA PHE A 440 -10.48 -22.67 -3.78
C PHE A 440 -11.44 -23.84 -4.03
N ALA A 441 -12.18 -24.23 -3.01
CA ALA A 441 -13.28 -25.18 -3.11
C ALA A 441 -14.60 -24.44 -3.30
N SER A 442 -15.51 -25.06 -4.05
CA SER A 442 -16.95 -24.79 -3.99
C SER A 442 -17.65 -25.94 -3.26
N TRP A 443 -18.94 -25.74 -2.98
CA TRP A 443 -19.82 -26.81 -2.53
C TRP A 443 -20.87 -27.10 -3.61
N LYS A 444 -21.08 -28.38 -3.94
CA LYS A 444 -22.05 -28.80 -4.97
C LYS A 444 -22.39 -30.28 -4.83
N ASP A 445 -23.63 -30.65 -5.17
CA ASP A 445 -24.14 -32.02 -5.24
C ASP A 445 -23.85 -32.82 -3.94
N GLY A 446 -23.94 -32.16 -2.79
CA GLY A 446 -23.73 -32.73 -1.45
C GLY A 446 -22.28 -32.90 -1.03
N GLN A 447 -21.29 -32.33 -1.73
CA GLN A 447 -19.86 -32.51 -1.51
C GLN A 447 -19.01 -31.26 -1.82
N PHE A 448 -17.75 -31.26 -1.38
CA PHE A 448 -16.77 -30.25 -1.79
C PHE A 448 -16.28 -30.51 -3.21
N VAL A 449 -16.42 -29.54 -4.10
CA VAL A 449 -15.82 -29.57 -5.44
C VAL A 449 -14.63 -28.62 -5.44
N VAL A 450 -13.42 -29.19 -5.38
CA VAL A 450 -12.19 -28.40 -5.45
C VAL A 450 -11.97 -27.97 -6.90
N ALA A 451 -11.78 -26.67 -7.14
CA ALA A 451 -11.42 -26.20 -8.46
C ALA A 451 -10.09 -26.84 -8.92
N GLY A 452 -9.86 -26.88 -10.24
CA GLY A 452 -8.50 -27.05 -10.74
C GLY A 452 -7.57 -26.02 -10.08
N ALA A 453 -6.28 -26.33 -9.94
CA ALA A 453 -5.32 -25.36 -9.43
C ALA A 453 -5.49 -24.06 -10.25
N PRO A 454 -5.75 -22.90 -9.60
CA PRO A 454 -6.05 -21.69 -10.33
C PRO A 454 -4.90 -21.44 -11.31
N PRO A 455 -5.17 -21.20 -12.60
CA PRO A 455 -4.10 -20.92 -13.54
C PRO A 455 -3.31 -19.75 -12.96
N ALA A 456 -2.01 -19.98 -12.72
CA ALA A 456 -1.16 -18.97 -12.10
C ALA A 456 -1.39 -17.65 -12.87
N PRO A 457 -1.92 -16.60 -12.23
CA PRO A 457 -2.34 -15.40 -12.93
C PRO A 457 -1.14 -14.94 -13.75
N PRO A 458 -1.28 -14.81 -15.08
CA PRO A 458 -0.15 -14.87 -16.00
C PRO A 458 0.92 -13.89 -15.53
N PRO A 459 2.19 -14.33 -15.46
CA PRO A 459 3.26 -13.50 -14.90
C PRO A 459 3.18 -12.13 -15.58
N PRO A 460 3.14 -11.04 -14.79
CA PRO A 460 2.87 -9.72 -15.33
C PRO A 460 3.83 -9.47 -16.49
N ALA A 461 3.27 -9.10 -17.65
CA ALA A 461 4.04 -8.97 -18.87
C ALA A 461 5.25 -8.05 -18.61
N PRO A 462 6.47 -8.43 -19.02
CA PRO A 462 7.66 -7.62 -18.75
C PRO A 462 7.45 -6.18 -19.25
N GLY A 463 7.66 -5.20 -18.37
CA GLY A 463 7.35 -3.79 -18.63
C GLY A 463 5.88 -3.40 -18.48
N GLU A 464 5.36 -3.36 -17.24
CA GLU A 464 4.70 -2.16 -16.68
C GLU A 464 4.36 -2.36 -15.18
N LEU A 465 5.37 -2.18 -14.32
CA LEU A 465 5.20 -2.09 -12.85
C LEU A 465 4.33 -0.88 -12.44
N TYR A 466 4.25 0.12 -13.32
CA TYR A 466 3.51 1.37 -13.18
C TYR A 466 2.77 1.69 -14.49
N ARG A 467 1.56 2.24 -14.42
CA ARG A 467 0.82 2.68 -15.62
C ARG A 467 1.38 3.97 -16.21
N GLU A 468 1.77 4.92 -15.36
CA GLU A 468 2.43 6.15 -15.77
C GLU A 468 3.62 6.49 -14.86
N SER A 469 4.63 7.10 -15.46
CA SER A 469 5.82 7.61 -14.77
C SER A 469 5.88 9.12 -14.92
N HIS A 470 5.82 9.84 -13.81
CA HIS A 470 5.84 11.32 -13.76
C HIS A 470 7.06 11.83 -13.02
N ALA A 471 7.62 12.96 -13.43
CA ALA A 471 8.72 13.58 -12.70
C ALA A 471 8.67 15.11 -12.65
N LEU A 472 9.30 15.65 -11.60
CA LEU A 472 9.70 17.04 -11.45
C LEU A 472 11.20 17.07 -11.18
N VAL A 473 11.95 17.76 -12.03
CA VAL A 473 13.41 17.80 -12.02
C VAL A 473 13.82 19.27 -12.00
N ILE A 474 14.59 19.68 -10.98
CA ILE A 474 14.91 21.08 -10.68
C ILE A 474 16.42 21.23 -10.59
N GLY A 475 16.99 22.24 -11.25
CA GLY A 475 18.42 22.56 -11.19
C GLY A 475 18.66 24.06 -11.20
N ILE A 476 19.39 24.59 -10.21
CA ILE A 476 19.58 26.04 -10.03
C ILE A 476 21.06 26.39 -9.89
N ASN A 477 21.61 27.03 -10.92
CA ASN A 477 22.94 27.63 -10.93
C ASN A 477 22.87 29.14 -10.61
N SER A 478 21.91 29.85 -11.22
CA SER A 478 21.87 31.32 -11.29
C SER A 478 20.92 31.95 -10.27
N TYR A 479 21.23 31.79 -8.99
CA TYR A 479 20.48 32.39 -7.89
C TYR A 479 20.42 33.92 -7.89
N THR A 480 19.32 34.49 -7.37
CA THR A 480 19.12 35.95 -7.24
C THR A 480 19.87 36.55 -6.05
N ALA A 481 19.83 35.88 -4.88
CA ALA A 481 20.43 36.35 -3.63
C ALA A 481 21.48 35.40 -3.01
N TRP A 482 21.61 34.18 -3.55
CA TRP A 482 22.52 33.15 -3.05
C TRP A 482 23.77 33.01 -3.95
N PRO A 483 24.87 32.40 -3.47
CA PRO A 483 26.04 32.11 -4.30
C PRO A 483 25.67 31.25 -5.53
N LYS A 484 26.31 31.50 -6.68
CA LYS A 484 26.06 30.69 -7.88
C LYS A 484 26.67 29.29 -7.75
N LEU A 485 25.99 28.31 -8.34
CA LEU A 485 26.49 26.94 -8.52
C LEU A 485 26.87 26.70 -10.00
N SER A 486 27.66 25.65 -10.23
CA SER A 486 28.26 25.34 -11.52
C SER A 486 27.55 24.21 -12.24
N HIS A 487 27.07 23.19 -11.52
CA HIS A 487 26.65 21.91 -12.12
C HIS A 487 25.18 21.55 -11.93
N ALA A 488 24.47 22.15 -10.98
CA ALA A 488 23.07 21.82 -10.65
C ALA A 488 22.10 21.81 -11.86
N VAL A 489 22.25 22.72 -12.84
CA VAL A 489 21.46 22.70 -14.09
C VAL A 489 21.81 21.49 -14.99
N ARG A 490 23.09 21.09 -15.06
CA ARG A 490 23.52 19.89 -15.82
C ARG A 490 23.12 18.59 -15.10
N ASP A 491 23.18 18.58 -13.78
CA ASP A 491 22.69 17.50 -12.92
C ASP A 491 21.20 17.23 -13.18
N ALA A 492 20.37 18.28 -13.17
CA ALA A 492 18.96 18.19 -13.55
C ALA A 492 18.75 17.69 -15.00
N GLN A 493 19.54 18.15 -15.96
CA GLN A 493 19.44 17.71 -17.35
C GLN A 493 19.79 16.22 -17.52
N ALA A 494 20.90 15.75 -16.95
CA ALA A 494 21.32 14.35 -17.04
C ALA A 494 20.38 13.39 -16.30
N VAL A 495 19.84 13.79 -15.14
CA VAL A 495 18.81 13.01 -14.44
C VAL A 495 17.53 12.91 -15.26
N ARG A 496 17.07 14.01 -15.89
CA ARG A 496 15.94 13.98 -16.84
C ARG A 496 16.21 13.03 -18.01
N GLU A 497 17.40 13.07 -18.61
CA GLU A 497 17.76 12.21 -19.73
C GLU A 497 17.81 10.73 -19.33
N ALA A 498 18.33 10.39 -18.14
CA ALA A 498 18.30 9.02 -17.62
C ALA A 498 16.87 8.50 -17.44
N LEU A 499 15.98 9.31 -16.84
CA LEU A 499 14.56 8.98 -16.64
C LEU A 499 13.83 8.71 -17.96
N VAL A 500 13.99 9.62 -18.94
CA VAL A 500 13.32 9.51 -20.24
C VAL A 500 13.90 8.36 -21.07
N ASN A 501 15.21 8.32 -21.26
CA ASN A 501 15.85 7.45 -22.24
C ASN A 501 16.00 6.00 -21.77
N ARG A 502 16.07 5.75 -20.45
CA ARG A 502 16.38 4.42 -19.89
C ARG A 502 15.28 3.84 -19.00
N PHE A 503 14.40 4.67 -18.44
CA PHE A 503 13.38 4.23 -17.47
C PHE A 503 11.93 4.46 -17.89
N GLY A 504 11.67 4.87 -19.14
CA GLY A 504 10.31 4.95 -19.71
C GLY A 504 9.47 6.13 -19.21
N PHE A 505 10.09 7.21 -18.70
CA PHE A 505 9.35 8.42 -18.38
C PHE A 505 9.02 9.17 -19.68
N LYS A 506 7.73 9.29 -20.01
CA LYS A 506 7.27 10.05 -21.18
C LYS A 506 7.74 11.51 -21.06
N PRO A 507 8.33 12.13 -22.10
CA PRO A 507 8.83 13.52 -22.01
C PRO A 507 7.80 14.50 -21.46
N ASP A 508 6.54 14.38 -21.90
CA ASP A 508 5.42 15.22 -21.45
C ASP A 508 5.09 15.06 -19.96
N ASN A 509 5.41 13.91 -19.36
CA ASN A 509 5.25 13.64 -17.93
C ASN A 509 6.44 14.16 -17.09
N VAL A 510 7.52 14.66 -17.69
CA VAL A 510 8.72 15.18 -16.98
C VAL A 510 8.78 16.70 -17.05
N THR A 511 8.47 17.37 -15.93
CA THR A 511 8.71 18.81 -15.79
C THR A 511 10.17 19.05 -15.42
N LEU A 512 10.86 19.85 -16.23
CA LEU A 512 12.15 20.46 -15.89
C LEU A 512 11.90 21.92 -15.48
N LEU A 513 12.55 22.39 -14.41
CA LEU A 513 12.63 23.81 -14.05
C LEU A 513 14.11 24.19 -13.85
N THR A 514 14.58 25.20 -14.58
CA THR A 514 15.99 25.63 -14.52
C THR A 514 16.15 27.13 -14.26
N ASP A 515 17.16 27.48 -13.45
CA ASP A 515 17.50 28.87 -13.09
C ASP A 515 16.25 29.73 -12.80
N ALA A 516 15.99 30.76 -13.61
CA ALA A 516 14.89 31.71 -13.42
C ALA A 516 13.47 31.09 -13.46
N GLU A 517 13.32 29.86 -13.99
CA GLU A 517 12.06 29.12 -13.96
C GLU A 517 11.79 28.48 -12.59
N ALA A 518 12.83 28.19 -11.82
CA ALA A 518 12.79 27.45 -10.56
C ALA A 518 12.42 28.34 -9.36
N THR A 519 11.37 29.13 -9.54
CA THR A 519 10.80 29.98 -8.48
C THR A 519 10.03 29.17 -7.45
N ARG A 520 9.88 29.70 -6.23
CA ARG A 520 9.10 29.08 -5.15
C ARG A 520 7.68 28.75 -5.62
N ALA A 521 7.06 29.68 -6.36
CA ALA A 521 5.73 29.51 -6.92
C ALA A 521 5.68 28.37 -7.96
N ASN A 522 6.61 28.32 -8.91
CA ASN A 522 6.63 27.29 -9.95
C ASN A 522 6.92 25.89 -9.40
N ILE A 523 7.84 25.77 -8.43
CA ILE A 523 8.17 24.50 -7.78
C ILE A 523 6.95 23.96 -7.02
N LEU A 524 6.33 24.77 -6.14
CA LEU A 524 5.15 24.34 -5.37
C LEU A 524 3.95 24.05 -6.28
N LYS A 525 3.77 24.81 -7.36
CA LYS A 525 2.74 24.54 -8.37
C LYS A 525 2.98 23.20 -9.08
N ALA A 526 4.22 22.92 -9.48
CA ALA A 526 4.57 21.67 -10.14
C ALA A 526 4.44 20.44 -9.21
N MET A 527 4.58 20.64 -7.89
CA MET A 527 4.29 19.62 -6.88
C MET A 527 2.78 19.41 -6.68
N ASN A 528 2.05 20.49 -6.35
CA ASN A 528 0.65 20.43 -5.94
C ASN A 528 -0.31 20.16 -7.11
N ASP A 529 -0.37 21.06 -8.09
CA ASP A 529 -1.32 21.01 -9.21
C ASP A 529 -1.13 19.76 -10.08
N ARG A 530 0.08 19.19 -10.08
CA ARG A 530 0.47 18.13 -11.01
C ARG A 530 0.38 16.74 -10.40
N PHE A 531 0.75 16.56 -9.12
CA PHE A 531 0.80 15.25 -8.47
C PHE A 531 -0.33 15.00 -7.45
N GLY A 532 -0.99 16.07 -6.98
CA GLY A 532 -2.23 15.99 -6.19
C GLY A 532 -3.52 15.91 -7.03
N ASP A 533 -3.47 16.26 -8.32
CA ASP A 533 -4.64 16.13 -9.22
C ASP A 533 -4.91 14.65 -9.56
N THR A 534 -5.88 14.07 -8.84
CA THR A 534 -6.39 12.70 -9.04
C THR A 534 -6.94 12.43 -10.45
N LYS A 535 -7.10 13.44 -11.31
CA LYS A 535 -7.40 13.26 -12.74
C LYS A 535 -6.15 12.89 -13.54
N ARG A 536 -4.97 13.45 -13.19
CA ARG A 536 -3.69 13.27 -13.87
C ARG A 536 -2.89 12.08 -13.33
N VAL A 537 -2.75 12.00 -12.02
CA VAL A 537 -2.01 10.93 -11.32
C VAL A 537 -3.00 9.98 -10.66
N LYS A 538 -2.76 8.67 -10.78
CA LYS A 538 -3.59 7.60 -10.19
C LYS A 538 -2.74 6.70 -9.31
N ARG A 539 -3.40 5.81 -8.56
CA ARG A 539 -2.74 4.88 -7.63
C ARG A 539 -1.62 4.05 -8.27
N ASP A 540 -1.76 3.58 -9.50
CA ASP A 540 -0.74 2.74 -10.14
C ASP A 540 0.44 3.49 -10.79
N ASP A 541 0.60 4.78 -10.51
CA ASP A 541 1.69 5.60 -11.07
C ASP A 541 2.92 5.62 -10.16
N ARG A 542 4.01 6.22 -10.65
CA ARG A 542 5.12 6.71 -9.83
C ARG A 542 5.41 8.19 -10.05
N VAL A 543 5.88 8.87 -9.00
CA VAL A 543 6.35 10.27 -9.03
C VAL A 543 7.80 10.33 -8.57
N PHE A 544 8.68 10.85 -9.42
CA PHE A 544 10.08 11.11 -9.08
C PHE A 544 10.34 12.61 -8.95
N VAL A 545 10.90 13.05 -7.83
CA VAL A 545 11.26 14.44 -7.60
C VAL A 545 12.78 14.54 -7.43
N PHE A 546 13.43 15.36 -8.24
CA PHE A 546 14.86 15.67 -8.12
C PHE A 546 15.06 17.18 -7.97
N PHE A 547 15.93 17.57 -7.05
CA PHE A 547 16.36 18.95 -6.84
C PHE A 547 17.88 19.00 -6.69
N ALA A 548 18.55 19.80 -7.51
CA ALA A 548 19.94 20.21 -7.30
C ALA A 548 20.00 21.73 -7.08
N GLY A 549 20.65 22.15 -6.00
CA GLY A 549 20.71 23.56 -5.62
C GLY A 549 21.17 23.77 -4.17
N HIS A 550 21.03 25.00 -3.67
CA HIS A 550 21.28 25.29 -2.26
C HIS A 550 20.20 24.67 -1.35
N GLY A 551 20.66 24.17 -0.20
CA GLY A 551 19.84 23.82 0.94
C GLY A 551 20.29 24.62 2.16
N SER A 552 19.40 24.85 3.11
CA SER A 552 19.69 25.63 4.32
C SER A 552 19.06 25.04 5.56
N THR A 553 19.79 25.06 6.67
CA THR A 553 19.34 24.72 8.02
C THR A 553 18.82 25.96 8.73
N ARG A 554 17.70 25.85 9.45
CA ARG A 554 17.35 26.83 10.50
C ARG A 554 17.07 26.13 11.82
N LYS A 555 17.81 26.50 12.86
CA LYS A 555 17.60 26.03 14.24
C LYS A 555 16.49 26.85 14.91
N LEU A 556 15.46 26.18 15.39
CA LEU A 556 14.35 26.79 16.11
C LEU A 556 14.73 27.06 17.59
N PRO A 557 14.02 27.95 18.31
CA PRO A 557 14.23 28.18 19.74
C PRO A 557 14.09 26.93 20.63
N SER A 558 13.39 25.89 20.15
CA SER A 558 13.28 24.58 20.79
C SER A 558 14.49 23.66 20.57
N GLY A 559 15.55 24.14 19.91
CA GLY A 559 16.74 23.38 19.54
C GLY A 559 16.56 22.46 18.33
N ARG A 560 15.31 22.24 17.86
CA ARG A 560 15.01 21.46 16.64
C ARG A 560 15.46 22.22 15.40
N GLU A 561 16.19 21.56 14.52
CA GLU A 561 16.55 22.07 13.19
C GLU A 561 15.47 21.74 12.16
N VAL A 562 15.33 22.61 11.16
CA VAL A 562 14.41 22.47 10.03
C VAL A 562 15.18 22.81 8.75
N GLY A 563 15.21 21.87 7.81
CA GLY A 563 15.83 22.05 6.50
C GLY A 563 14.91 22.74 5.51
N TYR A 564 15.51 23.42 4.55
CA TYR A 564 14.84 24.12 3.44
C TYR A 564 15.60 23.82 2.14
N ILE A 565 14.89 23.55 1.04
CA ILE A 565 15.45 23.73 -0.30
C ILE A 565 15.27 25.21 -0.70
N VAL A 566 16.22 25.77 -1.44
CA VAL A 566 16.26 27.19 -1.79
C VAL A 566 15.89 27.39 -3.27
N PRO A 567 14.72 27.97 -3.58
CA PRO A 567 14.34 28.44 -4.92
C PRO A 567 15.19 29.62 -5.44
N VAL A 568 15.15 29.89 -6.75
CA VAL A 568 15.97 30.93 -7.40
C VAL A 568 15.68 32.35 -6.91
N ASP A 569 14.44 32.59 -6.52
CA ASP A 569 13.86 33.86 -6.06
C ASP A 569 13.99 34.08 -4.54
N ALA A 570 14.55 33.12 -3.80
CA ALA A 570 14.57 33.16 -2.35
C ALA A 570 15.62 34.11 -1.76
N GLY A 571 15.23 34.93 -0.79
CA GLY A 571 16.14 35.80 -0.04
C GLY A 571 17.06 35.04 0.93
N LEU A 572 18.08 35.74 1.43
CA LEU A 572 18.96 35.25 2.50
C LEU A 572 18.34 35.42 3.91
N ASN A 573 17.37 36.34 4.06
CA ASN A 573 16.96 36.84 5.37
C ASN A 573 15.65 36.23 5.90
N ASP A 574 14.71 35.83 5.03
CA ASP A 574 13.45 35.17 5.43
C ASP A 574 13.21 33.86 4.68
N LEU A 575 14.03 32.85 5.02
CA LEU A 575 13.84 31.46 4.60
C LEU A 575 12.45 30.89 4.90
N GLN A 576 11.66 31.49 5.81
CA GLN A 576 10.34 30.97 6.16
C GLN A 576 9.25 31.43 5.18
N ALA A 577 9.35 32.64 4.64
CA ALA A 577 8.52 33.12 3.54
C ALA A 577 9.02 32.60 2.18
N ASP A 578 10.34 32.65 1.96
CA ASP A 578 10.95 32.62 0.64
C ASP A 578 11.41 31.22 0.17
N ALA A 579 11.67 30.29 1.09
CA ALA A 579 12.13 28.94 0.76
C ALA A 579 11.01 27.88 0.91
N ILE A 580 11.34 26.62 0.63
CA ILE A 580 10.42 25.48 0.76
C ILE A 580 10.97 24.56 1.85
N ALA A 581 10.23 24.45 2.95
CA ALA A 581 10.66 23.69 4.13
C ALA A 581 10.49 22.17 3.92
N MET A 582 11.39 21.37 4.49
CA MET A 582 11.30 19.90 4.41
C MET A 582 9.95 19.31 4.87
N PRO A 583 9.29 19.80 5.94
CA PRO A 583 7.93 19.38 6.29
C PRO A 583 6.89 19.62 5.18
N GLN A 584 7.02 20.71 4.42
CA GLN A 584 6.13 20.99 3.29
C GLN A 584 6.31 19.96 2.16
N LEU A 585 7.53 19.43 1.98
CA LEU A 585 7.78 18.31 1.06
C LEU A 585 7.20 16.99 1.59
N GLN A 586 7.04 16.82 2.92
CA GLN A 586 6.33 15.67 3.49
C GLN A 586 4.82 15.76 3.25
N GLU A 587 4.22 16.94 3.44
CA GLU A 587 2.81 17.22 3.14
C GLU A 587 2.51 16.94 1.66
N VAL A 588 3.38 17.40 0.75
CA VAL A 588 3.34 17.05 -0.68
C VAL A 588 3.45 15.54 -0.87
N ALA A 589 4.42 14.87 -0.23
CA ALA A 589 4.61 13.43 -0.37
C ALA A 589 3.36 12.63 0.06
N GLU A 590 2.74 12.98 1.17
CA GLU A 590 1.52 12.35 1.67
C GLU A 590 0.31 12.59 0.74
N ALA A 591 0.22 13.77 0.12
CA ALA A 591 -0.84 14.13 -0.83
C ALA A 591 -0.71 13.51 -2.25
N ILE A 592 0.45 12.98 -2.63
CA ILE A 592 0.66 12.33 -3.94
C ILE A 592 -0.27 11.11 -4.07
N THR A 593 -0.99 11.00 -5.18
CA THR A 593 -1.91 9.85 -5.44
C THR A 593 -1.19 8.58 -5.91
N ALA A 594 0.00 8.70 -6.51
CA ALA A 594 0.82 7.58 -7.02
C ALA A 594 1.23 6.59 -5.92
N LYS A 595 1.33 5.28 -6.21
CA LYS A 595 1.76 4.28 -5.22
C LYS A 595 3.18 4.53 -4.74
N HIS A 596 4.11 4.84 -5.63
CA HIS A 596 5.50 5.11 -5.24
C HIS A 596 5.91 6.57 -5.55
N ALA A 597 6.49 7.24 -4.56
CA ALA A 597 7.12 8.54 -4.72
C ALA A 597 8.52 8.54 -4.08
N LEU A 598 9.51 9.02 -4.85
CA LEU A 598 10.90 9.13 -4.43
C LEU A 598 11.38 10.56 -4.64
N PHE A 599 11.89 11.16 -3.56
CA PHE A 599 12.47 12.49 -3.53
C PHE A 599 14.00 12.36 -3.43
N VAL A 600 14.74 12.98 -4.33
CA VAL A 600 16.21 12.96 -4.37
C VAL A 600 16.69 14.40 -4.33
N ILE A 601 17.27 14.80 -3.21
CA ILE A 601 17.62 16.18 -2.90
C ILE A 601 19.15 16.32 -2.85
N ASP A 602 19.72 16.80 -3.95
CA ASP A 602 21.11 17.19 -4.06
C ASP A 602 21.34 18.59 -3.47
N ALA A 603 21.14 18.67 -2.15
CA ALA A 603 21.30 19.86 -1.32
C ALA A 603 21.54 19.48 0.16
N CYS A 604 21.86 20.48 0.99
CA CYS A 604 21.99 20.37 2.44
C CYS A 604 20.66 19.93 3.09
N TYR A 605 20.70 19.14 4.18
CA TYR A 605 19.48 18.66 4.83
C TYR A 605 19.60 18.56 6.35
N SER A 606 18.61 19.10 7.08
CA SER A 606 18.59 19.10 8.55
C SER A 606 17.21 18.78 9.14
N GLY A 607 17.09 17.60 9.76
CA GLY A 607 16.05 17.30 10.76
C GLY A 607 14.64 17.00 10.25
N LEU A 608 14.30 15.71 10.21
CA LEU A 608 12.92 15.20 10.22
C LEU A 608 12.82 14.07 11.25
N GLY A 609 11.73 14.02 12.02
CA GLY A 609 11.38 12.83 12.80
C GLY A 609 10.63 11.85 11.92
N LEU A 610 11.22 10.70 11.58
CA LEU A 610 10.64 9.72 10.65
C LEU A 610 10.37 8.35 11.28
N THR A 611 9.53 7.58 10.59
CA THR A 611 9.29 6.17 10.86
C THR A 611 10.51 5.35 10.47
N ARG A 612 10.88 4.38 11.33
CA ARG A 612 11.96 3.44 11.05
C ARG A 612 11.54 2.56 9.87
N ALA A 613 12.20 2.68 8.73
CA ALA A 613 11.92 1.84 7.58
C ALA A 613 12.20 0.37 7.94
N GLY A 614 11.18 -0.49 7.78
CA GLY A 614 11.37 -1.93 7.94
C GLY A 614 11.91 -2.52 6.64
N SER A 615 13.17 -2.99 6.64
CA SER A 615 13.68 -3.81 5.55
C SER A 615 12.76 -5.03 5.35
N PRO A 616 12.29 -5.29 4.13
CA PRO A 616 11.65 -6.56 3.81
C PRO A 616 12.60 -7.74 4.07
N ALA A 617 12.05 -8.90 4.41
CA ALA A 617 12.77 -10.15 4.20
C ALA A 617 12.95 -10.36 2.68
N ALA A 618 13.97 -11.13 2.29
CA ALA A 618 14.34 -11.31 0.88
C ALA A 618 13.40 -12.31 0.15
N ASP A 619 12.15 -11.89 -0.08
CA ASP A 619 11.11 -12.67 -0.77
C ASP A 619 11.32 -12.74 -2.28
N SER A 620 11.18 -13.94 -2.86
CA SER A 620 11.12 -14.14 -4.31
C SER A 620 9.89 -13.50 -4.98
N ASN A 621 8.93 -13.03 -4.20
CA ASN A 621 7.77 -12.25 -4.64
C ASN A 621 7.95 -10.72 -4.49
N PHE A 622 9.16 -10.23 -4.19
CA PHE A 622 9.43 -8.81 -3.86
C PHE A 622 8.70 -7.83 -4.78
N ALA A 623 8.91 -7.91 -6.10
CA ALA A 623 8.28 -7.00 -7.07
C ALA A 623 6.74 -6.96 -6.97
N ARG A 624 6.10 -8.10 -6.67
CA ARG A 624 4.64 -8.26 -6.59
C ARG A 624 4.06 -7.73 -5.27
N THR A 625 4.78 -7.95 -4.16
CA THR A 625 4.48 -7.37 -2.84
C THR A 625 4.70 -5.86 -2.85
N ASN A 626 5.75 -5.42 -3.54
CA ASN A 626 6.12 -4.02 -3.68
C ASN A 626 5.10 -3.24 -4.51
N ALA A 627 4.67 -3.76 -5.66
CA ALA A 627 3.75 -3.13 -6.62
C ALA A 627 2.38 -2.67 -6.08
N ARG A 628 2.06 -2.92 -4.81
CA ARG A 628 0.73 -2.75 -4.18
C ARG A 628 0.74 -1.84 -2.94
N ARG A 629 1.87 -1.75 -2.24
CA ARG A 629 2.05 -0.89 -1.05
C ARG A 629 2.28 0.56 -1.48
N ILE A 630 1.92 1.51 -0.64
CA ILE A 630 2.37 2.89 -0.82
C ILE A 630 3.85 2.99 -0.37
N GLY A 631 4.66 3.67 -1.17
CA GLY A 631 6.05 3.99 -0.88
C GLY A 631 6.25 5.49 -0.95
N ARG A 632 6.74 6.09 0.14
CA ARG A 632 7.18 7.48 0.21
C ARG A 632 8.59 7.48 0.77
N GLN A 633 9.57 7.80 -0.06
CA GLN A 633 10.99 7.70 0.28
C GLN A 633 11.72 8.98 -0.11
N MET A 634 12.74 9.34 0.66
CA MET A 634 13.61 10.48 0.35
C MET A 634 15.09 10.10 0.53
N MET A 635 15.93 10.65 -0.33
CA MET A 635 17.39 10.59 -0.28
C MET A 635 17.94 12.02 -0.35
N THR A 636 18.94 12.35 0.48
CA THR A 636 19.57 13.68 0.50
C THR A 636 21.08 13.55 0.33
N ALA A 637 21.73 14.54 -0.29
CA ALA A 637 23.15 14.50 -0.59
C ALA A 637 24.07 14.89 0.57
N GLY A 638 23.58 15.68 1.53
CA GLY A 638 24.32 16.09 2.72
C GLY A 638 23.51 15.94 4.00
N GLY A 639 24.19 15.99 5.13
CA GLY A 639 23.60 16.20 6.45
C GLY A 639 23.40 17.70 6.77
N ALA A 640 23.17 18.00 8.04
CA ALA A 640 22.98 19.37 8.50
C ALA A 640 24.27 20.19 8.27
N ASP A 641 24.09 21.40 7.74
CA ASP A 641 25.15 22.38 7.45
C ASP A 641 26.25 21.90 6.46
N GLN A 642 26.04 20.77 5.78
CA GLN A 642 26.95 20.26 4.74
C GLN A 642 26.53 20.73 3.35
N GLN A 643 27.32 21.61 2.74
CA GLN A 643 27.20 21.95 1.33
C GLN A 643 27.59 20.76 0.43
N VAL A 644 26.95 20.70 -0.74
CA VAL A 644 27.22 19.70 -1.79
C VAL A 644 28.56 19.98 -2.48
N ALA A 645 29.32 18.93 -2.80
CA ALA A 645 30.53 19.03 -3.59
C ALA A 645 30.21 19.22 -5.09
N ASP A 646 30.04 20.48 -5.49
CA ASP A 646 29.87 20.99 -6.87
C ASP A 646 31.17 20.93 -7.71
N ASP A 647 32.03 19.92 -7.49
CA ASP A 647 33.31 19.72 -8.21
C ASP A 647 33.47 18.32 -8.84
N GLY A 648 32.40 17.53 -8.88
CA GLY A 648 32.41 16.16 -9.36
C GLY A 648 32.74 16.01 -10.85
N PRO A 649 32.99 14.76 -11.33
CA PRO A 649 33.48 14.54 -12.68
C PRO A 649 32.42 14.76 -13.76
N GLY A 650 32.84 15.00 -15.00
CA GLY A 650 31.93 15.34 -16.09
C GLY A 650 31.21 16.70 -15.94
N GLY A 651 31.51 17.48 -14.89
CA GLY A 651 30.79 18.71 -14.55
C GLY A 651 29.43 18.43 -13.91
N HIS A 652 29.42 17.53 -12.94
CA HIS A 652 28.29 17.11 -12.11
C HIS A 652 28.64 17.29 -10.64
N SER A 653 27.66 17.38 -9.74
CA SER A 653 27.96 17.20 -8.31
C SER A 653 28.51 15.78 -8.03
N VAL A 654 29.29 15.61 -6.97
CA VAL A 654 29.80 14.27 -6.57
C VAL A 654 28.66 13.31 -6.25
N PHE A 655 27.55 13.81 -5.68
CA PHE A 655 26.37 13.01 -5.38
C PHE A 655 25.61 12.63 -6.66
N THR A 656 25.29 13.59 -7.53
CA THR A 656 24.55 13.30 -8.77
C THR A 656 25.36 12.45 -9.75
N TRP A 657 26.68 12.64 -9.83
CA TRP A 657 27.55 11.75 -10.59
C TRP A 657 27.44 10.29 -10.12
N THR A 658 27.43 10.08 -8.79
CA THR A 658 27.31 8.75 -8.16
C THR A 658 25.91 8.16 -8.33
N LEU A 659 24.87 8.98 -8.21
CA LEU A 659 23.48 8.62 -8.50
C LEU A 659 23.30 8.13 -9.95
N LEU A 660 23.92 8.81 -10.92
CA LEU A 660 23.91 8.40 -12.32
C LEU A 660 24.66 7.08 -12.55
N GLN A 661 25.74 6.78 -11.81
CA GLN A 661 26.37 5.44 -11.86
C GLN A 661 25.49 4.36 -11.22
N ALA A 662 24.81 4.68 -10.11
CA ALA A 662 23.88 3.77 -9.45
C ALA A 662 22.76 3.37 -10.43
N LEU A 663 22.10 4.37 -11.03
CA LEU A 663 21.08 4.23 -12.08
C LEU A 663 21.60 3.63 -13.40
N SER A 664 22.91 3.65 -13.67
CA SER A 664 23.46 2.96 -14.85
C SER A 664 23.24 1.45 -14.80
N GLY A 665 23.13 0.88 -13.59
CA GLY A 665 22.99 -0.54 -13.31
C GLY A 665 23.82 -1.02 -12.10
N LYS A 666 24.75 -0.20 -11.59
CA LYS A 666 25.66 -0.61 -10.49
C LYS A 666 24.96 -0.79 -9.12
N ALA A 667 23.71 -0.31 -9.01
CA ALA A 667 22.84 -0.49 -7.85
C ALA A 667 21.78 -1.61 -8.01
N ASP A 668 21.83 -2.44 -9.06
CA ASP A 668 21.17 -3.76 -9.07
C ASP A 668 22.02 -4.68 -8.18
N LEU A 669 21.71 -4.75 -6.88
CA LEU A 669 22.58 -5.38 -5.87
C LEU A 669 22.34 -6.88 -5.74
N ASN A 670 21.09 -7.31 -5.94
CA ASN A 670 20.73 -8.73 -5.99
C ASN A 670 20.88 -9.34 -7.40
N GLY A 671 20.93 -8.56 -8.47
CA GLY A 671 20.93 -9.09 -9.83
C GLY A 671 19.54 -9.49 -10.33
N ASP A 672 18.44 -8.97 -9.79
CA ASP A 672 17.09 -9.23 -10.30
C ASP A 672 16.73 -8.33 -11.50
N GLY A 673 17.35 -7.14 -11.63
CA GLY A 673 17.19 -6.22 -12.76
C GLY A 673 16.28 -5.03 -12.48
N LEU A 674 15.75 -4.96 -11.28
CA LEU A 674 15.22 -3.76 -10.68
C LEU A 674 16.36 -3.00 -10.00
N ILE A 675 16.10 -1.74 -9.64
CA ILE A 675 16.86 -1.00 -8.65
C ILE A 675 15.84 -0.41 -7.70
N THR A 676 15.78 -0.89 -6.46
CA THR A 676 14.93 -0.28 -5.43
C THR A 676 15.56 0.99 -4.88
N ALA A 677 14.76 1.86 -4.25
CA ALA A 677 15.29 3.04 -3.56
C ALA A 677 16.23 2.66 -2.40
N THR A 678 16.00 1.53 -1.71
CA THR A 678 16.91 0.98 -0.70
C THR A 678 18.24 0.53 -1.31
N GLU A 679 18.23 -0.16 -2.45
CA GLU A 679 19.48 -0.53 -3.15
C GLU A 679 20.23 0.70 -3.67
N LEU A 680 19.51 1.67 -4.24
CA LEU A 680 20.03 2.95 -4.69
C LEU A 680 20.72 3.70 -3.54
N ALA A 681 20.09 3.74 -2.35
CA ALA A 681 20.67 4.33 -1.14
C ALA A 681 21.89 3.54 -0.65
N ALA A 682 21.82 2.21 -0.61
CA ALA A 682 22.90 1.33 -0.19
C ALA A 682 24.13 1.39 -1.13
N TYR A 683 23.95 1.75 -2.40
CA TYR A 683 25.03 2.09 -3.31
C TYR A 683 25.57 3.52 -3.09
N VAL A 684 24.71 4.53 -3.18
CA VAL A 684 25.11 5.95 -3.25
C VAL A 684 25.66 6.48 -1.93
N ALA A 685 25.03 6.14 -0.79
CA ALA A 685 25.39 6.73 0.49
C ALA A 685 26.83 6.40 0.97
N PRO A 686 27.29 5.14 1.00
CA PRO A 686 28.67 4.83 1.40
C PRO A 686 29.69 5.34 0.36
N ALA A 687 29.35 5.27 -0.93
CA ALA A 687 30.19 5.76 -2.01
C ALA A 687 30.52 7.26 -1.83
N VAL A 688 29.50 8.11 -1.75
CA VAL A 688 29.66 9.57 -1.58
C VAL A 688 30.34 9.92 -0.25
N ALA A 689 30.00 9.22 0.84
CA ALA A 689 30.63 9.45 2.15
C ALA A 689 32.11 9.05 2.21
N SER A 690 32.58 8.19 1.30
CA SER A 690 34.00 7.79 1.23
C SER A 690 34.88 8.77 0.43
N ILE A 691 34.28 9.60 -0.43
CA ILE A 691 34.98 10.46 -1.41
C ILE A 691 34.80 11.96 -1.18
N ALA A 692 33.71 12.37 -0.50
CA ALA A 692 33.37 13.76 -0.21
C ALA A 692 33.08 13.95 1.28
N ARG A 693 33.13 15.19 1.78
CA ARG A 693 32.74 15.54 3.16
C ARG A 693 31.21 15.67 3.30
N GLN A 694 30.50 14.68 2.78
CA GLN A 694 29.06 14.61 2.71
C GLN A 694 28.58 13.32 3.40
N THR A 695 27.50 13.41 4.16
CA THR A 695 26.82 12.24 4.75
C THR A 695 25.41 12.14 4.18
N PRO A 696 25.22 11.48 3.03
CA PRO A 696 23.89 11.27 2.46
C PRO A 696 22.99 10.53 3.45
N ALA A 697 21.73 10.92 3.47
CA ALA A 697 20.71 10.31 4.34
C ALA A 697 19.54 9.77 3.51
N PHE A 698 18.92 8.69 3.99
CA PHE A 698 17.78 8.05 3.33
C PHE A 698 16.75 7.53 4.34
N GLY A 699 15.48 7.47 3.94
CA GLY A 699 14.41 6.92 4.77
C GLY A 699 13.01 7.11 4.20
N SER A 700 12.01 6.62 4.95
CA SER A 700 10.60 6.69 4.59
C SER A 700 9.94 7.95 5.14
N LEU A 701 9.28 8.71 4.26
CA LEU A 701 8.44 9.85 4.61
C LEU A 701 7.06 9.39 5.16
N PRO A 702 6.26 10.30 5.75
CA PRO A 702 4.83 10.08 6.03
C PRO A 702 4.07 9.55 4.81
N GLY A 703 2.99 8.78 5.05
CA GLY A 703 2.24 8.07 4.02
C GLY A 703 2.90 6.80 3.45
N SER A 704 4.14 6.46 3.84
CA SER A 704 4.80 5.21 3.41
C SER A 704 4.25 3.98 4.15
N GLU A 705 3.81 2.96 3.40
CA GLU A 705 3.33 1.65 3.89
C GLU A 705 4.41 0.55 3.82
N GLY A 706 5.66 0.90 3.55
CA GLY A 706 6.73 -0.05 3.27
C GLY A 706 6.68 -0.64 1.86
N GLY A 707 6.19 0.13 0.90
CA GLY A 707 6.52 -0.01 -0.52
C GLY A 707 7.78 0.82 -0.87
N GLU A 708 8.41 0.44 -1.98
CA GLU A 708 9.66 1.00 -2.48
C GLU A 708 9.48 1.53 -3.90
N PHE A 709 10.00 2.73 -4.15
CA PHE A 709 10.21 3.18 -5.51
C PHE A 709 11.21 2.27 -6.22
N VAL A 710 10.91 1.94 -7.49
CA VAL A 710 11.68 1.00 -8.30
C VAL A 710 11.92 1.57 -9.70
N PHE A 711 13.15 1.43 -10.16
CA PHE A 711 13.56 1.53 -11.56
C PHE A 711 13.67 0.13 -12.15
N GLU A 712 13.28 -0.07 -13.42
CA GLU A 712 13.41 -1.34 -14.15
C GLU A 712 14.50 -1.15 -15.21
N LEU A 713 15.53 -2.01 -15.23
CA LEU A 713 16.63 -1.86 -16.19
C LEU A 713 16.20 -2.32 -17.60
N PRO A 714 16.48 -1.53 -18.65
CA PRO A 714 15.94 -1.78 -19.98
C PRO A 714 16.60 -3.00 -20.66
N GLN A 715 15.82 -4.04 -20.93
CA GLN A 715 16.31 -5.35 -21.40
C GLN A 715 16.87 -5.39 -22.85
N ALA A 716 17.02 -4.24 -23.53
CA ALA A 716 17.36 -4.20 -24.97
C ALA A 716 17.94 -2.88 -25.52
N ALA A 717 18.32 -1.90 -24.69
CA ALA A 717 18.44 -0.50 -25.12
C ALA A 717 19.76 0.22 -24.78
N GLU A 718 20.91 -0.36 -25.14
CA GLU A 718 22.20 0.37 -25.23
C GLU A 718 22.85 0.13 -26.61
N PRO A 719 23.59 1.12 -27.16
CA PRO A 719 24.08 1.10 -28.55
C PRO A 719 25.31 0.19 -28.76
N ALA A 720 25.58 -0.11 -30.04
CA ALA A 720 26.83 -0.74 -30.44
C ALA A 720 28.03 0.19 -30.21
N LEU A 721 29.15 -0.37 -29.77
CA LEU A 721 30.41 0.37 -29.67
C LEU A 721 30.87 0.86 -31.05
N SER A 722 31.30 2.11 -31.08
CA SER A 722 31.81 2.84 -32.24
C SER A 722 32.71 3.99 -31.76
N GLY A 723 33.52 4.56 -32.65
CA GLY A 723 34.41 5.70 -32.34
C GLY A 723 33.68 6.98 -31.86
N ALA A 724 32.35 7.03 -31.96
CA ALA A 724 31.53 8.12 -31.43
C ALA A 724 31.14 7.96 -29.94
N VAL A 725 31.40 6.81 -29.32
CA VAL A 725 31.07 6.59 -27.90
C VAL A 725 32.09 7.31 -27.01
N ALA A 726 31.67 8.44 -26.45
CA ALA A 726 32.48 9.25 -25.55
C ALA A 726 33.01 8.43 -24.37
N GLN A 727 34.31 8.57 -24.10
CA GLN A 727 34.96 8.00 -22.93
C GLN A 727 35.05 9.06 -21.83
N LEU A 728 35.02 8.61 -20.58
CA LEU A 728 35.25 9.48 -19.42
C LEU A 728 36.66 10.07 -19.46
N ASP A 729 36.84 11.20 -18.78
CA ASP A 729 38.16 11.74 -18.45
C ASP A 729 38.83 10.91 -17.34
N ASP A 730 40.10 11.19 -17.06
CA ASP A 730 40.87 10.41 -16.09
C ASP A 730 40.50 10.73 -14.62
N LYS A 731 40.00 11.93 -14.28
CA LYS A 731 39.44 12.25 -12.94
C LYS A 731 38.16 11.45 -12.72
N ALA A 732 37.29 11.39 -13.73
CA ALA A 732 36.06 10.62 -13.73
C ALA A 732 36.30 9.11 -13.62
N SER A 733 37.24 8.58 -14.40
CA SER A 733 37.59 7.15 -14.38
C SER A 733 38.21 6.73 -13.03
N GLN A 734 39.04 7.59 -12.41
CA GLN A 734 39.59 7.38 -11.07
C GLN A 734 38.58 7.54 -9.94
N LEU A 735 37.51 8.33 -10.11
CA LEU A 735 36.42 8.39 -9.15
C LEU A 735 35.51 7.16 -9.27
N ALA A 736 35.23 6.70 -10.50
CA ALA A 736 34.48 5.47 -10.77
C ALA A 736 35.10 4.25 -10.07
N ALA A 737 36.41 4.08 -10.21
CA ALA A 737 37.15 3.00 -9.56
C ALA A 737 37.05 3.06 -8.02
N ARG A 738 37.24 4.24 -7.42
CA ARG A 738 37.15 4.42 -5.96
C ARG A 738 35.73 4.24 -5.41
N ILE A 739 34.71 4.64 -6.18
CA ILE A 739 33.30 4.40 -5.83
C ILE A 739 32.99 2.90 -5.88
N ASP A 740 33.39 2.20 -6.94
CA ASP A 740 33.22 0.75 -7.03
C ASP A 740 33.98 0.02 -5.90
N GLU A 741 35.18 0.46 -5.56
CA GLU A 741 35.97 -0.07 -4.44
C GLU A 741 35.26 0.16 -3.08
N ALA A 742 34.82 1.38 -2.79
CA ALA A 742 34.11 1.72 -1.55
C ALA A 742 32.78 0.95 -1.42
N SER A 743 31.97 0.93 -2.49
CA SER A 743 30.72 0.17 -2.54
C SER A 743 30.95 -1.34 -2.43
N ASN A 744 32.09 -1.89 -2.87
CA ASN A 744 32.42 -3.31 -2.70
C ASN A 744 32.94 -3.61 -1.30
N ALA A 745 33.78 -2.75 -0.71
CA ALA A 745 34.24 -2.89 0.67
C ALA A 745 33.06 -2.88 1.66
N SER A 746 32.07 -2.00 1.46
CA SER A 746 30.84 -1.97 2.25
C SER A 746 29.98 -3.24 2.13
N ARG A 747 30.10 -4.01 1.03
CA ARG A 747 29.40 -5.30 0.86
C ARG A 747 30.08 -6.46 1.61
N GLN A 748 31.37 -6.34 1.95
CA GLN A 748 32.16 -7.43 2.54
C GLN A 748 32.16 -7.44 4.10
N ALA A 749 31.64 -6.40 4.74
CA ALA A 749 31.84 -6.15 6.18
C ALA A 749 30.98 -7.00 7.15
N ALA A 750 30.32 -8.08 6.70
CA ALA A 750 29.38 -8.87 7.49
C ALA A 750 29.89 -10.30 7.81
N PRO A 751 30.43 -10.56 9.01
CA PRO A 751 30.82 -11.90 9.44
C PRO A 751 29.61 -12.70 9.97
N GLY A 752 29.18 -13.74 9.24
CA GLY A 752 28.03 -14.57 9.62
C GLY A 752 28.08 -16.00 9.05
N ALA A 753 27.60 -16.97 9.84
CA ALA A 753 27.70 -18.42 9.65
C ALA A 753 27.36 -18.99 8.24
N PRO A 754 27.99 -20.12 7.84
CA PRO A 754 27.67 -20.79 6.57
C PRO A 754 26.24 -21.36 6.60
N GLY A 755 25.39 -20.89 5.70
CA GLY A 755 24.01 -21.40 5.50
C GLY A 755 22.91 -20.34 5.50
N ALA A 756 23.20 -19.12 5.95
CA ALA A 756 22.26 -17.99 5.85
C ALA A 756 22.47 -17.21 4.53
N ALA A 757 21.38 -16.72 3.94
CA ALA A 757 21.45 -15.75 2.84
C ALA A 757 21.95 -14.39 3.38
N SER A 758 23.19 -14.03 3.04
CA SER A 758 23.85 -12.83 3.58
C SER A 758 23.34 -11.56 2.92
N ALA A 759 22.26 -10.99 3.47
CA ALA A 759 21.80 -9.64 3.15
C ALA A 759 22.91 -8.63 3.48
N VAL A 760 23.31 -7.81 2.49
CA VAL A 760 24.30 -6.75 2.72
C VAL A 760 23.66 -5.70 3.61
N GLN A 761 24.23 -5.54 4.81
CA GLN A 761 23.85 -4.49 5.75
C GLN A 761 24.78 -3.29 5.56
N VAL A 762 24.27 -2.21 4.97
CA VAL A 762 24.98 -0.92 4.88
C VAL A 762 24.48 -0.01 5.99
N THR A 763 25.38 0.43 6.87
CA THR A 763 25.07 1.50 7.81
C THR A 763 25.15 2.85 7.09
N ILE A 764 24.02 3.56 7.05
CA ILE A 764 23.89 4.90 6.47
C ILE A 764 23.31 5.87 7.50
N LYS A 765 23.16 7.15 7.15
CA LYS A 765 22.33 8.06 7.95
C LYS A 765 20.84 7.87 7.62
N GLY A 766 20.04 7.64 8.66
CA GLY A 766 18.62 7.92 8.61
C GLY A 766 18.38 9.42 8.50
N LEU A 767 17.22 9.82 7.98
CA LEU A 767 16.83 11.22 7.86
C LEU A 767 16.60 11.92 9.22
N ASP A 768 16.60 11.19 10.34
CA ASP A 768 16.66 11.75 11.70
C ASP A 768 18.10 12.02 12.19
N GLY A 769 19.10 11.83 11.32
CA GLY A 769 20.53 12.02 11.57
C GLY A 769 21.23 10.84 12.28
N LYS A 770 20.49 9.82 12.71
CA LYS A 770 21.06 8.64 13.38
C LYS A 770 21.58 7.61 12.38
N ASP A 771 22.40 6.69 12.86
CA ASP A 771 22.84 5.55 12.06
C ASP A 771 21.70 4.53 11.88
N GLN A 772 21.44 4.16 10.64
CA GLN A 772 20.44 3.18 10.24
C GLN A 772 21.10 2.10 9.37
N ALA A 773 20.95 0.84 9.76
CA ALA A 773 21.28 -0.28 8.88
C ALA A 773 20.18 -0.43 7.81
N LEU A 774 20.56 -0.33 6.54
CA LEU A 774 19.77 -0.85 5.43
C LEU A 774 20.23 -2.29 5.17
N ALA A 775 19.32 -3.25 5.36
CA ALA A 775 19.48 -4.56 4.73
C ALA A 775 18.85 -4.49 3.34
N ALA A 776 19.69 -4.50 2.30
CA ALA A 776 19.26 -4.70 0.92
C ALA A 776 19.12 -6.21 0.64
N PRO A 777 18.17 -6.66 -0.21
CA PRO A 777 18.15 -8.04 -0.67
C PRO A 777 19.41 -8.35 -1.47
N THR A 778 19.91 -9.59 -1.36
CA THR A 778 21.13 -10.05 -2.05
C THR A 778 21.05 -11.51 -2.50
N THR A 779 19.94 -12.21 -2.22
CA THR A 779 19.64 -13.51 -2.82
C THR A 779 19.60 -13.33 -4.33
N ARG A 780 20.63 -13.85 -5.01
CA ARG A 780 20.77 -13.67 -6.46
C ARG A 780 19.63 -14.35 -7.19
N VAL A 781 18.68 -13.56 -7.67
CA VAL A 781 17.65 -14.03 -8.60
C VAL A 781 18.37 -14.33 -9.91
N ASP A 782 18.24 -15.56 -10.43
CA ASP A 782 18.89 -15.94 -11.69
C ASP A 782 18.16 -15.27 -12.86
N PRO A 783 18.73 -14.24 -13.52
CA PRO A 783 18.01 -13.45 -14.50
C PRO A 783 18.11 -14.15 -15.86
N GLY A 784 17.15 -15.05 -16.11
CA GLY A 784 17.11 -16.01 -17.22
C GLY A 784 17.96 -15.65 -18.43
N ALA A 785 18.98 -16.47 -18.69
CA ALA A 785 20.28 -16.20 -19.33
C ALA A 785 20.40 -15.07 -20.38
N ARG A 786 19.37 -14.81 -21.20
CA ARG A 786 19.29 -13.63 -22.09
C ARG A 786 19.42 -12.30 -21.32
N VAL A 787 18.77 -12.19 -20.16
CA VAL A 787 18.79 -10.96 -19.35
C VAL A 787 20.14 -10.80 -18.64
N ALA A 788 20.68 -11.89 -18.07
CA ALA A 788 22.04 -11.92 -17.57
C ALA A 788 23.07 -11.50 -18.64
N ALA A 789 22.94 -12.02 -19.87
CA ALA A 789 23.81 -11.68 -20.99
C ALA A 789 23.74 -10.19 -21.36
N GLN A 790 22.52 -9.64 -21.44
CA GLN A 790 22.33 -8.20 -21.70
C GLN A 790 23.04 -7.34 -20.64
N ARG A 791 22.83 -7.61 -19.34
CA ARG A 791 23.47 -6.83 -18.26
C ARG A 791 25.00 -6.97 -18.25
N ALA A 792 25.54 -8.14 -18.58
CA ALA A 792 26.98 -8.32 -18.76
C ALA A 792 27.52 -7.49 -19.94
N SER A 793 26.75 -7.36 -21.03
CA SER A 793 27.08 -6.45 -22.15
C SER A 793 27.00 -4.97 -21.74
N ASP A 794 25.97 -4.56 -20.99
CA ASP A 794 25.78 -3.18 -20.56
C ASP A 794 26.87 -2.75 -19.56
N ARG A 795 27.25 -3.66 -18.65
CA ARG A 795 28.43 -3.53 -17.78
C ARG A 795 29.71 -3.38 -18.60
N GLY A 796 29.89 -4.17 -19.67
CA GLY A 796 31.03 -4.06 -20.58
C GLY A 796 31.11 -2.69 -21.28
N LEU A 797 29.97 -2.15 -21.70
CA LEU A 797 29.88 -0.81 -22.30
C LEU A 797 30.24 0.29 -21.29
N GLN A 798 29.77 0.18 -20.05
CA GLN A 798 30.11 1.13 -18.99
C GLN A 798 31.61 1.08 -18.65
N LEU A 799 32.19 -0.11 -18.50
CA LEU A 799 33.63 -0.29 -18.25
C LEU A 799 34.49 0.25 -19.41
N TYR A 800 34.02 0.13 -20.66
CA TYR A 800 34.65 0.76 -21.81
C TYR A 800 34.63 2.30 -21.75
N ARG A 801 33.50 2.91 -21.32
CA ARG A 801 33.41 4.36 -21.09
C ARG A 801 34.39 4.80 -19.99
N GLU A 802 34.55 3.99 -18.94
CA GLU A 802 35.52 4.15 -17.85
C GLU A 802 36.98 3.79 -18.24
N ARG A 803 37.27 3.50 -19.52
CA ARG A 803 38.60 3.08 -20.05
C ARG A 803 39.15 1.75 -19.46
N ARG A 804 38.35 0.99 -18.71
CA ARG A 804 38.69 -0.28 -18.04
C ARG A 804 38.60 -1.46 -19.01
N TYR A 805 39.42 -1.44 -20.05
CA TYR A 805 39.29 -2.35 -21.20
C TYR A 805 39.40 -3.84 -20.87
N ASP A 806 40.23 -4.25 -19.92
CA ASP A 806 40.35 -5.67 -19.50
C ASP A 806 39.06 -6.18 -18.84
N GLU A 807 38.44 -5.37 -17.98
CA GLU A 807 37.17 -5.72 -17.34
C GLU A 807 36.01 -5.66 -18.34
N ALA A 808 36.04 -4.73 -19.30
CA ALA A 808 35.09 -4.68 -20.41
C ALA A 808 35.20 -5.94 -21.31
N GLU A 809 36.42 -6.37 -21.63
CA GLU A 809 36.70 -7.60 -22.39
C GLU A 809 36.14 -8.83 -21.65
N ALA A 810 36.30 -8.89 -20.32
CA ALA A 810 35.74 -9.95 -19.48
C ALA A 810 34.20 -9.92 -19.44
N ALA A 811 33.58 -8.75 -19.28
CA ALA A 811 32.13 -8.61 -19.20
C ALA A 811 31.43 -8.96 -20.54
N PHE A 812 31.99 -8.58 -21.69
CA PHE A 812 31.46 -9.05 -22.98
C PHE A 812 31.69 -10.54 -23.22
N LYS A 813 32.75 -11.14 -22.67
CA LYS A 813 32.96 -12.61 -22.69
C LYS A 813 31.93 -13.33 -21.81
N GLU A 814 31.61 -12.82 -20.62
CA GLU A 814 30.52 -13.29 -19.76
C GLU A 814 29.17 -13.24 -20.50
N ALA A 815 28.86 -12.12 -21.17
CA ALA A 815 27.65 -11.97 -21.99
C ALA A 815 27.52 -13.05 -23.08
N LEU A 816 28.63 -13.42 -23.73
CA LEU A 816 28.66 -14.43 -24.80
C LEU A 816 28.70 -15.87 -24.29
N GLN A 817 29.10 -16.10 -23.03
CA GLN A 817 28.93 -17.39 -22.36
C GLN A 817 27.45 -17.62 -21.99
N LEU A 818 26.79 -16.58 -21.49
CA LEU A 818 25.38 -16.60 -21.09
C LEU A 818 24.43 -16.66 -22.31
N GLN A 819 24.75 -15.93 -23.39
CA GLN A 819 24.02 -16.01 -24.66
C GLN A 819 25.00 -16.17 -25.84
N PRO A 820 25.32 -17.41 -26.25
CA PRO A 820 26.24 -17.68 -27.38
C PRO A 820 25.83 -17.11 -28.74
N LYS A 821 24.56 -16.72 -28.91
CA LYS A 821 24.05 -15.99 -30.09
C LYS A 821 23.68 -14.56 -29.71
N PHE A 822 24.67 -13.73 -29.40
CA PHE A 822 24.48 -12.32 -29.04
C PHE A 822 25.40 -11.40 -29.86
N ALA A 823 24.98 -11.12 -31.10
CA ALA A 823 25.75 -10.36 -32.08
C ALA A 823 26.22 -8.96 -31.60
N LEU A 824 25.45 -8.30 -30.73
CA LEU A 824 25.82 -7.01 -30.14
C LEU A 824 27.04 -7.15 -29.21
N ALA A 825 27.03 -8.12 -28.29
CA ALA A 825 28.17 -8.39 -27.41
C ALA A 825 29.39 -8.90 -28.19
N ALA A 826 29.20 -9.70 -29.24
CA ALA A 826 30.29 -10.13 -30.13
C ALA A 826 30.96 -8.93 -30.84
N ASN A 827 30.15 -8.01 -31.40
CA ASN A 827 30.67 -6.76 -31.97
C ASN A 827 31.40 -5.91 -30.91
N ASN A 828 30.80 -5.73 -29.73
CA ASN A 828 31.38 -4.87 -28.71
C ASN A 828 32.68 -5.45 -28.12
N LEU A 829 32.77 -6.78 -27.99
CA LEU A 829 34.02 -7.48 -27.66
C LEU A 829 35.09 -7.25 -28.74
N GLY A 830 34.72 -7.38 -30.02
CA GLY A 830 35.60 -7.03 -31.15
C GLY A 830 36.11 -5.59 -31.07
N PHE A 831 35.24 -4.65 -30.70
CA PHE A 831 35.60 -3.23 -30.57
C PHE A 831 36.57 -2.96 -29.40
N VAL A 832 36.37 -3.60 -28.25
CA VAL A 832 37.33 -3.54 -27.13
C VAL A 832 38.69 -4.08 -27.56
N LEU A 833 38.73 -5.23 -28.23
CA LEU A 833 39.96 -5.84 -28.74
C LEU A 833 40.66 -4.94 -29.78
N TYR A 834 39.90 -4.30 -30.67
CA TYR A 834 40.41 -3.32 -31.65
C TYR A 834 41.08 -2.12 -30.96
N ARG A 835 40.41 -1.52 -29.96
CA ARG A 835 40.98 -0.39 -29.18
C ARG A 835 42.20 -0.79 -28.34
N ARG A 836 42.45 -2.09 -28.14
CA ARG A 836 43.68 -2.68 -27.58
C ARG A 836 44.72 -3.08 -28.64
N ALA A 837 44.53 -2.70 -29.90
CA ALA A 837 45.35 -3.07 -31.06
C ALA A 837 45.43 -4.59 -31.37
N LYS A 838 44.52 -5.41 -30.82
CA LYS A 838 44.43 -6.86 -31.06
C LYS A 838 43.64 -7.15 -32.35
N PHE A 839 44.05 -6.59 -33.48
CA PHE A 839 43.22 -6.51 -34.69
C PHE A 839 42.74 -7.87 -35.25
N ALA A 840 43.57 -8.92 -35.20
CA ALA A 840 43.19 -10.26 -35.64
C ALA A 840 42.15 -10.94 -34.71
N GLU A 841 42.26 -10.75 -33.39
CA GLU A 841 41.24 -11.20 -32.45
C GLU A 841 39.93 -10.41 -32.64
N ALA A 842 40.04 -9.10 -32.85
CA ALA A 842 38.90 -8.23 -33.12
C ALA A 842 38.12 -8.67 -34.38
N ALA A 843 38.82 -8.88 -35.51
CA ALA A 843 38.23 -9.38 -36.75
C ALA A 843 37.49 -10.72 -36.54
N THR A 844 38.07 -11.64 -35.74
CA THR A 844 37.46 -12.94 -35.41
C THR A 844 36.14 -12.79 -34.65
N TRP A 845 35.99 -11.76 -33.81
CA TRP A 845 34.74 -11.48 -33.09
C TRP A 845 33.73 -10.67 -33.90
N PHE A 846 34.17 -9.79 -34.81
CA PHE A 846 33.28 -9.15 -35.79
C PHE A 846 32.73 -10.14 -36.82
N GLU A 847 33.54 -11.11 -37.28
CA GLU A 847 33.09 -12.25 -38.11
C GLU A 847 31.96 -13.02 -37.41
N LYS A 848 32.17 -13.43 -36.15
CA LYS A 848 31.11 -14.07 -35.34
C LYS A 848 29.87 -13.19 -35.16
N ALA A 849 30.03 -11.86 -35.08
CA ALA A 849 28.90 -10.96 -34.95
C ALA A 849 28.02 -10.93 -36.22
N VAL A 850 28.62 -10.94 -37.41
CA VAL A 850 27.88 -10.98 -38.69
C VAL A 850 27.38 -12.39 -39.04
N GLU A 851 28.04 -13.46 -38.57
CA GLU A 851 27.50 -14.83 -38.62
C GLU A 851 26.22 -14.99 -37.77
N MET A 852 26.14 -14.29 -36.63
CA MET A 852 24.95 -14.30 -35.76
C MET A 852 23.82 -13.41 -36.28
N ASP A 853 24.15 -12.26 -36.88
CA ASP A 853 23.19 -11.27 -37.37
C ASP A 853 23.80 -10.45 -38.53
N ALA A 854 23.68 -11.01 -39.74
CA ALA A 854 24.24 -10.42 -40.96
C ALA A 854 23.62 -9.06 -41.35
N SER A 855 22.50 -8.64 -40.71
CA SER A 855 21.87 -7.33 -40.97
C SER A 855 22.66 -6.16 -40.36
N ARG A 856 23.60 -6.43 -39.46
CA ARG A 856 24.37 -5.41 -38.72
C ARG A 856 25.44 -4.76 -39.58
N SER A 857 25.05 -3.74 -40.34
CA SER A 857 25.94 -2.86 -41.11
C SER A 857 27.16 -2.39 -40.31
N LEU A 858 27.01 -1.95 -39.05
CA LEU A 858 28.14 -1.53 -38.21
C LEU A 858 29.12 -2.67 -37.89
N ALA A 859 28.67 -3.92 -37.78
CA ALA A 859 29.57 -5.06 -37.57
C ALA A 859 30.38 -5.38 -38.84
N TRP A 860 29.79 -5.20 -40.03
CA TRP A 860 30.50 -5.28 -41.31
C TRP A 860 31.52 -4.15 -41.50
N LEU A 861 31.20 -2.92 -41.11
CA LEU A 861 32.13 -1.79 -41.10
C LEU A 861 33.33 -2.10 -40.18
N ASN A 862 33.03 -2.49 -38.94
CA ASN A 862 34.05 -2.79 -37.94
C ASN A 862 34.93 -4.00 -38.33
N LEU A 863 34.35 -5.02 -38.96
CA LEU A 863 35.10 -6.14 -39.54
C LEU A 863 36.06 -5.67 -40.64
N GLY A 864 35.59 -4.78 -41.52
CA GLY A 864 36.41 -4.16 -42.56
C GLY A 864 37.61 -3.44 -41.97
N ASP A 865 37.38 -2.54 -41.00
CA ASP A 865 38.45 -1.79 -40.32
C ASP A 865 39.42 -2.72 -39.57
N ALA A 866 38.94 -3.77 -38.90
CA ALA A 866 39.79 -4.74 -38.20
C ALA A 866 40.65 -5.58 -39.14
N ARG A 867 40.08 -6.06 -40.26
CA ARG A 867 40.84 -6.77 -41.32
C ARG A 867 41.87 -5.84 -41.98
N LEU A 868 41.53 -4.57 -42.20
CA LEU A 868 42.41 -3.56 -42.79
C LEU A 868 43.61 -3.19 -41.89
N GLN A 869 43.43 -3.19 -40.56
CA GLN A 869 44.54 -3.02 -39.61
C GLN A 869 45.34 -4.33 -39.38
N ALA A 870 44.74 -5.49 -39.64
CA ALA A 870 45.43 -6.78 -39.62
C ALA A 870 46.20 -7.10 -40.93
N GLY A 871 46.17 -6.21 -41.93
CA GLY A 871 46.82 -6.39 -43.24
C GLY A 871 46.09 -7.33 -44.20
N ASP A 872 44.81 -7.64 -43.94
CA ASP A 872 43.96 -8.51 -44.76
C ASP A 872 43.02 -7.66 -45.63
N ASP A 873 43.62 -6.76 -46.43
CA ASP A 873 42.94 -5.77 -47.27
C ASP A 873 41.90 -6.43 -48.20
N ALA A 874 42.13 -7.67 -48.65
CA ALA A 874 41.21 -8.43 -49.50
C ALA A 874 39.91 -8.82 -48.79
N ARG A 875 39.94 -9.22 -47.51
CA ARG A 875 38.72 -9.46 -46.73
C ARG A 875 38.09 -8.17 -46.22
N ALA A 876 38.90 -7.15 -45.92
CA ALA A 876 38.38 -5.82 -45.59
C ALA A 876 37.49 -5.28 -46.74
N MET A 877 37.99 -5.37 -47.98
CA MET A 877 37.27 -5.02 -49.21
C MET A 877 35.93 -5.76 -49.36
N ALA A 878 35.84 -7.03 -48.94
CA ALA A 878 34.60 -7.80 -48.98
C ALA A 878 33.61 -7.32 -47.90
N ALA A 879 34.04 -7.19 -46.64
CA ALA A 879 33.19 -6.76 -45.54
C ALA A 879 32.65 -5.33 -45.75
N TYR A 880 33.48 -4.42 -46.26
CA TYR A 880 33.08 -3.06 -46.60
C TYR A 880 32.00 -2.99 -47.69
N LYS A 881 32.00 -3.88 -48.69
CA LYS A 881 30.94 -3.91 -49.72
C LYS A 881 29.58 -4.24 -49.10
N THR A 882 29.51 -5.27 -48.27
CA THR A 882 28.29 -5.63 -47.52
C THR A 882 27.81 -4.49 -46.62
N PHE A 883 28.73 -3.75 -45.99
CA PHE A 883 28.39 -2.55 -45.23
C PHE A 883 27.75 -1.45 -46.10
N ILE A 884 28.29 -1.17 -47.29
CA ILE A 884 27.73 -0.16 -48.22
C ILE A 884 26.35 -0.59 -48.73
N GLU A 885 26.13 -1.87 -48.99
CA GLU A 885 24.82 -2.41 -49.40
C GLU A 885 23.77 -2.27 -48.29
N LEU A 886 24.15 -2.53 -47.02
CA LEU A 886 23.25 -2.44 -45.87
C LEU A 886 23.03 -1.01 -45.34
N ALA A 887 23.99 -0.10 -45.53
CA ALA A 887 23.94 1.26 -44.98
C ALA A 887 24.52 2.34 -45.93
N PRO A 888 23.99 2.50 -47.15
CA PRO A 888 24.52 3.42 -48.16
C PRO A 888 24.42 4.92 -47.81
N ARG A 889 23.75 5.26 -46.70
CA ARG A 889 23.62 6.63 -46.16
C ARG A 889 24.42 6.88 -44.88
N HIS A 890 25.26 5.93 -44.45
CA HIS A 890 26.10 6.10 -43.25
C HIS A 890 27.20 7.14 -43.49
N ALA A 891 27.62 7.87 -42.46
CA ALA A 891 28.59 8.97 -42.61
C ALA A 891 29.95 8.53 -43.20
N ARG A 892 30.40 7.30 -42.90
CA ARG A 892 31.62 6.70 -43.47
C ARG A 892 31.42 5.98 -44.82
N ALA A 893 30.20 5.95 -45.38
CA ALA A 893 29.94 5.25 -46.64
C ALA A 893 30.76 5.82 -47.80
N ALA A 894 30.85 7.15 -47.94
CA ALA A 894 31.61 7.79 -49.01
C ALA A 894 33.14 7.56 -48.91
N GLU A 895 33.70 7.54 -47.69
CA GLU A 895 35.11 7.20 -47.42
C GLU A 895 35.41 5.77 -47.88
N VAL A 896 34.61 4.81 -47.39
CA VAL A 896 34.77 3.38 -47.70
C VAL A 896 34.54 3.11 -49.19
N GLN A 897 33.57 3.75 -49.83
CA GLN A 897 33.30 3.62 -51.26
C GLN A 897 34.44 4.18 -52.13
N ALA A 898 35.11 5.26 -51.71
CA ALA A 898 36.28 5.79 -52.41
C ALA A 898 37.45 4.80 -52.39
N TRP A 899 37.68 4.11 -51.26
CA TRP A 899 38.69 3.05 -51.18
C TRP A 899 38.34 1.83 -52.04
N ILE A 900 37.07 1.40 -52.03
CA ILE A 900 36.58 0.30 -52.90
C ILE A 900 36.83 0.62 -54.39
N ALA A 901 36.71 1.89 -54.79
CA ALA A 901 36.92 2.33 -56.16
C ALA A 901 38.40 2.47 -56.57
N ASN A 902 39.31 2.81 -55.66
CA ASN A 902 40.73 3.03 -55.96
C ASN A 902 41.67 2.69 -54.77
N PRO A 903 41.90 1.40 -54.45
CA PRO A 903 42.59 0.99 -53.23
C PRO A 903 44.04 1.51 -53.17
N SER A 904 44.31 2.44 -52.26
CA SER A 904 45.61 3.11 -52.12
C SER A 904 45.75 3.74 -50.72
N ASP A 905 46.97 4.01 -50.26
CA ASP A 905 47.18 4.64 -48.94
C ASP A 905 46.55 6.04 -48.84
N ALA A 906 46.47 6.78 -49.95
CA ALA A 906 45.81 8.08 -50.03
C ALA A 906 44.27 8.02 -49.91
N THR A 907 43.67 6.82 -50.03
CA THR A 907 42.23 6.58 -49.90
C THR A 907 41.89 5.61 -48.76
N ARG A 908 42.88 5.09 -48.04
CA ARG A 908 42.73 4.07 -46.99
C ARG A 908 41.80 4.59 -45.88
N PRO A 909 40.68 3.90 -45.56
CA PRO A 909 39.74 4.34 -44.53
C PRO A 909 40.43 4.51 -43.17
N ARG A 910 40.00 5.52 -42.42
CA ARG A 910 40.53 5.79 -41.08
C ARG A 910 40.17 4.68 -40.10
N ALA A 911 41.05 4.47 -39.13
CA ALA A 911 40.82 3.57 -37.99
C ALA A 911 39.62 4.00 -37.13
N LEU A 912 39.05 3.03 -36.39
CA LEU A 912 37.93 3.21 -35.43
C LEU A 912 38.34 3.92 -34.13
#